data_AF-A0A553NBC1-F1
#
_entry.id   AF-A0A553NBC1-F1
#
_cell.length_a   1.000
_cell.length_b   1.000
_cell.length_c   1.000
_cell.angle_alpha   90.00
_cell.angle_beta   90.00
_cell.angle_gamma   90.00
#
_symmetry.space_group_name_H-M   'P 1'
#
loop_
_entity.id
_entity.type
_entity.pdbx_description
1 polymer ?
#
loop_
_entity_poly.entity_id
_entity_poly.type
_entity_poly.pdbx_seq_one_letter_code
_entity_poly.pdbx_strand_id
1 'polypeptide(L)'
;MRFVESGWGIIILLAVDFSYSRSESVIDCLSSSDRDRCAEESLCSSLLVGEICDGQLDCPNGSDEDATLCMDPRWNTIPCHYDNQRRCSGKRPGQCVNPDDFCDNIYQCSDRSDENFCLHFTKQFNQALPLSDSASESDPDEALADDQGDNNSDAKTFWIIVFLLCAIPLTWLFKGYFLSKFAVWFGTRITTSPELSLSMVSLRDAPDADILHMLEFIHTIRSHVIGDDPWEQIEDRMLKIFQRVHDTSTWDQNAKIIFDMGHLLFESDMNWIDEFHVAMHKLERLIHQNDELKVDLCLKHDLGNRYTYDLLWSTEPPGIRKLQCLCPDWFHRMWRSKWFKTVLIFLTITKEAVSYYLDLIKDWVIFIVLYNHARPEHFLEFEAQLLFLLALFLVVPELIQGGYFAHNYKIILGLKAYSFKTIPEVILKILLIPLSPFIPAILLLERGKIAYHNLRIQTILIERMEKYQDALPPKEIDGFKSNFELYQKALEDRDEFFAIIVDAKNLEASTETIFQYILQFMVLLVVRLALGTIVTDGIEKIFFSQVGNLLYVSLVFSFLSLISSRSGIEAWKKQGFFQSKSKILFGMSTFLALLGKVWSIVFYFAPTLGLFYMAVPWFKGRIPFAEDFNISNTTVSSIWVATDPTLGEFTLISLSTYYIFYLIFVPWQCVLLYMVKQFLVPAFRKSSGRSKKLLHIVSCLNFPSIFEDWDEKCSENVQEYDDRWKNVWFEHQLMIFFHGAINVLNCVPTVFCSVQILCRHQYLLQSWFQPTQEEHSAMIVAWILVFSPIYMLVLAYLQRKIILVYYKSGHPWSRIFVKLPSNQAPMESMEGENIHPTASTEQGLTGINVQS
;
A
#
# COMPACT_ATOMS: atom_id res chain seq x y z
N MET A 1 -6.77 -32.17 0.18
CA MET A 1 -6.11 -31.89 -1.12
C MET A 1 -6.83 -30.88 -2.02
N ARG A 2 -8.16 -30.64 -1.94
CA ARG A 2 -8.82 -29.53 -2.67
C ARG A 2 -8.71 -28.14 -2.03
N PHE A 3 -7.96 -27.99 -0.93
CA PHE A 3 -7.86 -26.75 -0.13
C PHE A 3 -6.63 -25.89 -0.48
N VAL A 4 -5.79 -26.32 -1.43
CA VAL A 4 -4.51 -25.67 -1.79
C VAL A 4 -4.65 -24.68 -2.96
N GLU A 5 -5.79 -24.63 -3.65
CA GLU A 5 -5.92 -23.84 -4.89
C GLU A 5 -6.36 -22.38 -4.70
N SER A 6 -6.91 -21.99 -3.54
CA SER A 6 -7.28 -20.60 -3.28
C SER A 6 -6.37 -19.98 -2.22
N GLY A 7 -5.34 -19.25 -2.65
CA GLY A 7 -4.40 -18.48 -1.81
C GLY A 7 -5.03 -17.38 -0.91
N TRP A 8 -6.35 -17.43 -0.71
CA TRP A 8 -7.17 -16.56 0.13
C TRP A 8 -7.52 -17.18 1.49
N GLY A 9 -7.22 -18.48 1.70
CA GLY A 9 -7.65 -19.24 2.88
C GLY A 9 -7.17 -18.69 4.23
N ILE A 10 -6.04 -17.99 4.29
CA ILE A 10 -5.49 -17.46 5.55
C ILE A 10 -6.24 -16.19 6.02
N ILE A 11 -6.66 -15.32 5.09
CA ILE A 11 -7.43 -14.12 5.43
C ILE A 11 -8.88 -14.50 5.79
N ILE A 12 -9.43 -15.54 5.15
CA ILE A 12 -10.76 -16.06 5.46
C ILE A 12 -10.75 -16.86 6.77
N LEU A 13 -9.70 -17.60 7.11
CA LEU A 13 -9.59 -18.25 8.43
C LEU A 13 -9.63 -17.24 9.58
N LEU A 14 -8.98 -16.08 9.44
CA LEU A 14 -9.09 -14.98 10.41
C LEU A 14 -10.49 -14.33 10.46
N ALA A 15 -11.29 -14.46 9.40
CA ALA A 15 -12.67 -13.98 9.35
C ALA A 15 -13.72 -15.05 9.71
N VAL A 16 -13.37 -16.34 9.70
CA VAL A 16 -14.26 -17.46 10.04
C VAL A 16 -14.15 -17.81 11.53
N ASP A 17 -12.99 -17.60 12.18
CA ASP A 17 -12.89 -17.60 13.64
C ASP A 17 -13.75 -16.50 14.31
N PHE A 18 -14.18 -15.51 13.53
CA PHE A 18 -15.06 -14.42 13.97
C PHE A 18 -16.47 -14.88 14.36
N SER A 19 -16.91 -16.05 13.91
CA SER A 19 -18.21 -16.63 14.31
C SER A 19 -18.10 -17.67 15.43
N TYR A 20 -16.89 -18.00 15.88
CA TYR A 20 -16.65 -18.98 16.95
C TYR A 20 -15.91 -18.36 18.14
N SER A 21 -16.35 -17.18 18.58
CA SER A 21 -15.87 -16.59 19.84
C SER A 21 -16.60 -17.25 21.01
N ARG A 22 -15.86 -18.08 21.75
CA ARG A 22 -16.22 -18.64 23.06
C ARG A 22 -16.79 -17.56 23.98
N SER A 23 -17.94 -17.87 24.59
CA SER A 23 -18.37 -17.30 25.85
C SER A 23 -17.61 -17.98 26.98
N GLU A 24 -16.67 -17.28 27.63
CA GLU A 24 -16.15 -17.68 28.93
C GLU A 24 -16.32 -16.52 29.91
N SER A 25 -17.45 -16.55 30.62
CA SER A 25 -17.50 -16.23 32.04
C SER A 25 -18.76 -16.87 32.66
N VAL A 26 -18.53 -17.66 33.72
CA VAL A 26 -19.52 -18.29 34.60
C VAL A 26 -20.32 -19.48 34.04
N ILE A 27 -19.71 -20.52 33.47
CA ILE A 27 -20.40 -21.83 33.32
C ILE A 27 -19.37 -22.97 33.35
N ASP A 28 -19.13 -23.54 34.54
CA ASP A 28 -18.58 -24.89 34.71
C ASP A 28 -19.73 -25.80 35.19
N CYS A 29 -20.78 -25.98 34.37
CA CYS A 29 -21.86 -26.96 34.58
C CYS A 29 -22.85 -27.02 33.39
N LEU A 30 -22.39 -27.20 32.15
CA LEU A 30 -23.30 -27.51 31.03
C LEU A 30 -22.79 -28.69 30.22
N SER A 31 -23.11 -29.90 30.70
CA SER A 31 -23.10 -31.11 29.87
C SER A 31 -24.28 -32.04 30.19
N SER A 32 -25.50 -31.50 30.26
CA SER A 32 -26.74 -32.25 30.04
C SER A 32 -27.90 -31.28 29.78
N SER A 33 -28.68 -31.56 28.74
CA SER A 33 -29.78 -30.72 28.22
C SER A 33 -30.89 -30.42 29.25
N ASP A 34 -31.37 -29.17 29.18
CA ASP A 34 -32.67 -28.63 29.64
C ASP A 34 -32.92 -28.34 31.13
N ARG A 35 -31.90 -28.25 32.00
CA ARG A 35 -32.12 -27.93 33.42
C ARG A 35 -31.08 -26.99 34.03
N ASP A 36 -31.55 -25.88 34.59
CA ASP A 36 -30.76 -24.92 35.36
C ASP A 36 -30.93 -25.14 36.87
N ARG A 37 -30.02 -24.60 37.70
CA ARG A 37 -29.98 -24.83 39.16
C ARG A 37 -29.96 -23.51 39.95
N CYS A 38 -30.68 -23.47 41.08
CA CYS A 38 -30.65 -22.35 42.03
C CYS A 38 -29.24 -22.17 42.63
N ALA A 39 -28.83 -20.92 42.86
CA ALA A 39 -27.44 -20.56 43.12
C ALA A 39 -26.82 -21.08 44.44
N GLU A 40 -27.59 -21.57 45.42
CA GLU A 40 -27.05 -21.81 46.78
C GLU A 40 -27.48 -23.07 47.55
N GLU A 41 -28.12 -24.09 46.96
CA GLU A 41 -28.37 -25.34 47.70
C GLU A 41 -27.88 -26.62 47.00
N SER A 42 -27.24 -27.48 47.79
CA SER A 42 -26.78 -28.82 47.44
C SER A 42 -27.91 -29.84 47.20
N LEU A 43 -29.17 -29.41 47.24
CA LEU A 43 -30.34 -30.21 46.85
C LEU A 43 -30.77 -29.85 45.43
N CYS A 44 -30.59 -30.80 44.52
CA CYS A 44 -30.92 -30.67 43.10
C CYS A 44 -32.44 -30.72 42.87
N SER A 45 -33.14 -29.62 43.15
CA SER A 45 -34.44 -29.35 42.54
C SER A 45 -34.16 -28.79 41.15
N SER A 46 -34.54 -29.53 40.11
CA SER A 46 -34.24 -29.11 38.75
C SER A 46 -35.31 -28.15 38.23
N LEU A 47 -34.95 -26.89 37.97
CA LEU A 47 -35.84 -25.95 37.28
C LEU A 47 -35.86 -26.27 35.78
N LEU A 48 -37.05 -26.18 35.20
CA LEU A 48 -37.22 -26.10 33.75
C LEU A 48 -36.84 -24.69 33.29
N VAL A 49 -36.27 -24.56 32.09
CA VAL A 49 -35.85 -23.28 31.50
C VAL A 49 -36.99 -22.24 31.43
N GLY A 50 -38.25 -22.67 31.51
CA GLY A 50 -39.43 -21.81 31.54
C GLY A 50 -39.84 -21.27 32.91
N GLU A 51 -39.18 -21.72 33.99
CA GLU A 51 -39.41 -21.32 35.39
C GLU A 51 -38.40 -20.22 35.83
N ILE A 52 -37.62 -19.67 34.90
CA ILE A 52 -36.70 -18.56 35.17
C ILE A 52 -37.34 -17.27 34.68
N CYS A 53 -37.49 -16.30 35.59
CA CYS A 53 -38.10 -14.99 35.33
C CYS A 53 -39.58 -15.07 34.90
N ASP A 54 -40.31 -16.10 35.36
CA ASP A 54 -41.72 -16.32 35.07
C ASP A 54 -42.65 -15.54 36.03
N GLY A 55 -42.08 -14.94 37.09
CA GLY A 55 -42.77 -14.18 38.10
C GLY A 55 -43.20 -14.98 39.34
N GLN A 56 -42.82 -16.27 39.42
CA GLN A 56 -43.02 -17.14 40.57
C GLN A 56 -41.67 -17.42 41.26
N LEU A 57 -41.69 -17.54 42.59
CA LEU A 57 -40.48 -17.94 43.33
C LEU A 57 -40.41 -19.48 43.34
N ASP A 58 -39.72 -20.04 42.36
CA ASP A 58 -39.44 -21.48 42.25
C ASP A 58 -38.14 -21.84 42.98
N CYS A 59 -37.17 -20.91 43.05
CA CYS A 59 -36.03 -21.02 43.95
C CYS A 59 -36.38 -20.45 45.35
N PRO A 60 -36.05 -21.16 46.45
CA PRO A 60 -36.32 -20.70 47.81
C PRO A 60 -35.67 -19.35 48.18
N ASN A 61 -34.57 -19.01 47.51
CA ASN A 61 -33.84 -17.75 47.70
C ASN A 61 -34.24 -16.66 46.68
N GLY A 62 -35.17 -16.95 45.76
CA GLY A 62 -35.62 -16.05 44.70
C GLY A 62 -34.56 -15.73 43.63
N SER A 63 -33.55 -16.58 43.46
CA SER A 63 -32.46 -16.35 42.50
C SER A 63 -32.86 -16.51 41.03
N ASP A 64 -33.89 -17.31 40.77
CA ASP A 64 -34.62 -17.44 39.50
C ASP A 64 -35.33 -16.14 39.07
N GLU A 65 -35.75 -15.34 40.04
CA GLU A 65 -36.43 -14.04 39.83
C GLU A 65 -35.49 -12.84 40.06
N ASP A 66 -34.17 -13.07 40.12
CA ASP A 66 -33.22 -11.99 40.34
C ASP A 66 -33.23 -11.00 39.17
N ALA A 67 -33.35 -9.71 39.51
CA ALA A 67 -33.50 -8.66 38.53
C ALA A 67 -32.27 -8.53 37.61
N THR A 68 -31.07 -8.93 38.04
CA THR A 68 -29.89 -8.91 37.17
C THR A 68 -29.86 -10.10 36.22
N LEU A 69 -30.33 -11.27 36.65
CA LEU A 69 -30.50 -12.46 35.80
C LEU A 69 -31.55 -12.21 34.71
N CYS A 70 -32.71 -11.67 35.08
CA CYS A 70 -33.81 -11.37 34.16
C CYS A 70 -33.56 -10.16 33.24
N MET A 71 -32.42 -9.48 33.42
CA MET A 71 -31.97 -8.40 32.53
C MET A 71 -31.03 -8.87 31.42
N ASP A 72 -30.59 -10.14 31.42
CA ASP A 72 -29.74 -10.68 30.36
C ASP A 72 -30.54 -10.79 29.03
N PRO A 73 -30.09 -10.14 27.94
CA PRO A 73 -30.78 -10.15 26.65
C PRO A 73 -31.02 -11.54 26.06
N ARG A 74 -30.27 -12.57 26.49
CA ARG A 74 -30.42 -13.95 26.01
C ARG A 74 -31.82 -14.52 26.32
N TRP A 75 -32.43 -14.13 27.43
CA TRP A 75 -33.78 -14.57 27.82
C TRP A 75 -34.91 -14.06 26.90
N ASN A 76 -34.65 -13.02 26.09
CA ASN A 76 -35.61 -12.57 25.06
C ASN A 76 -35.88 -13.61 23.97
N THR A 77 -34.98 -14.58 23.79
CA THR A 77 -35.09 -15.58 22.72
C THR A 77 -35.78 -16.86 23.15
N ILE A 78 -36.09 -17.00 24.44
CA ILE A 78 -36.70 -18.20 25.01
C ILE A 78 -38.23 -18.01 25.06
N PRO A 79 -39.03 -18.93 24.47
CA PRO A 79 -40.49 -18.82 24.47
C PRO A 79 -41.06 -18.83 25.89
N CYS A 80 -42.18 -18.15 26.09
CA CYS A 80 -42.92 -18.20 27.36
C CYS A 80 -43.42 -19.64 27.64
N HIS A 81 -43.62 -19.98 28.92
CA HIS A 81 -44.03 -21.33 29.33
C HIS A 81 -45.34 -21.78 28.66
N TYR A 82 -46.25 -20.84 28.39
CA TYR A 82 -47.48 -21.10 27.64
C TYR A 82 -47.42 -20.43 26.25
N ASP A 83 -47.77 -21.19 25.20
CA ASP A 83 -47.75 -20.75 23.80
C ASP A 83 -48.60 -19.50 23.52
N ASN A 84 -49.58 -19.21 24.38
CA ASN A 84 -50.42 -18.03 24.25
C ASN A 84 -49.81 -16.80 24.93
N GLN A 85 -48.86 -16.91 25.86
CA GLN A 85 -48.33 -15.74 26.55
C GLN A 85 -47.42 -14.87 25.67
N ARG A 86 -47.39 -13.57 25.95
CA ARG A 86 -46.52 -12.59 25.30
C ARG A 86 -45.52 -12.02 26.30
N ARG A 87 -44.28 -11.82 25.86
CA ARG A 87 -43.20 -11.29 26.71
C ARG A 87 -43.20 -9.76 26.71
N CYS A 88 -43.04 -9.15 27.88
CA CYS A 88 -42.91 -7.69 28.02
C CYS A 88 -41.63 -7.18 27.31
N SER A 89 -41.70 -6.02 26.66
CA SER A 89 -40.66 -5.52 25.74
C SER A 89 -39.57 -4.64 26.38
N GLY A 90 -39.53 -4.53 27.71
CA GLY A 90 -38.76 -3.48 28.40
C GLY A 90 -37.57 -3.94 29.23
N LYS A 91 -37.15 -3.06 30.15
CA LYS A 91 -35.92 -3.18 30.97
C LYS A 91 -35.84 -4.43 31.86
N ARG A 92 -36.88 -5.26 31.95
CA ARG A 92 -36.87 -6.60 32.53
C ARG A 92 -37.40 -7.60 31.49
N PRO A 93 -36.58 -7.97 30.49
CA PRO A 93 -36.94 -8.89 29.41
C PRO A 93 -37.08 -10.34 29.92
N GLY A 94 -38.15 -10.60 30.69
CA GLY A 94 -38.36 -11.85 31.42
C GLY A 94 -39.84 -12.23 31.47
N GLN A 95 -40.64 -11.24 31.89
CA GLN A 95 -42.02 -11.45 32.30
C GLN A 95 -42.95 -11.79 31.12
N CYS A 96 -43.67 -12.90 31.25
CA CYS A 96 -44.68 -13.36 30.31
C CYS A 96 -46.08 -13.03 30.85
N VAL A 97 -46.92 -12.43 30.01
CA VAL A 97 -48.30 -12.02 30.34
C VAL A 97 -49.29 -12.69 29.39
N ASN A 98 -50.53 -12.92 29.84
CA ASN A 98 -51.53 -13.50 28.94
C ASN A 98 -51.93 -12.47 27.88
N PRO A 99 -52.34 -12.89 26.68
CA PRO A 99 -52.81 -11.98 25.63
C PRO A 99 -54.01 -11.13 26.03
N ASP A 100 -54.85 -11.68 26.91
CA ASP A 100 -56.07 -11.01 27.37
C ASP A 100 -55.74 -9.84 28.30
N ASP A 101 -54.51 -9.81 28.83
CA ASP A 101 -53.95 -8.72 29.64
C ASP A 101 -53.28 -7.63 28.77
N PHE A 102 -53.25 -7.76 27.44
CA PHE A 102 -52.76 -6.70 26.56
C PHE A 102 -53.89 -5.74 26.20
N CYS A 103 -53.67 -4.45 26.49
CA CYS A 103 -54.58 -3.36 26.16
C CYS A 103 -55.89 -3.38 26.94
N ASP A 104 -55.83 -3.84 28.19
CA ASP A 104 -56.97 -3.89 29.12
C ASP A 104 -57.03 -2.66 30.05
N ASN A 105 -56.10 -1.71 29.90
CA ASN A 105 -55.84 -0.55 30.79
C ASN A 105 -55.35 -0.91 32.20
N ILE A 106 -54.88 -2.12 32.42
CA ILE A 106 -54.16 -2.56 33.62
C ILE A 106 -52.68 -2.69 33.24
N TYR A 107 -51.78 -2.39 34.17
CA TYR A 107 -50.35 -2.49 33.91
C TYR A 107 -49.82 -3.76 34.58
N GLN A 108 -49.79 -4.86 33.84
CA GLN A 108 -49.21 -6.13 34.25
C GLN A 108 -47.71 -6.18 33.94
N CYS A 109 -47.25 -5.57 32.86
CA CYS A 109 -45.83 -5.42 32.53
C CYS A 109 -45.16 -4.30 33.34
N SER A 110 -44.01 -4.59 33.96
CA SER A 110 -43.24 -3.59 34.73
C SER A 110 -42.84 -2.35 33.91
N ASP A 111 -42.67 -2.51 32.59
CA ASP A 111 -42.34 -1.44 31.64
C ASP A 111 -43.57 -0.86 30.91
N ARG A 112 -44.78 -1.37 31.21
CA ARG A 112 -46.05 -0.99 30.58
C ARG A 112 -46.12 -1.25 29.08
N SER A 113 -45.38 -2.26 28.59
CA SER A 113 -45.37 -2.61 27.15
C SER A 113 -46.66 -3.29 26.68
N ASP A 114 -47.37 -3.95 27.59
CA ASP A 114 -48.75 -4.44 27.43
C ASP A 114 -49.69 -3.36 26.91
N GLU A 115 -49.61 -2.15 27.48
CA GLU A 115 -50.54 -1.06 27.15
C GLU A 115 -50.02 -0.10 26.06
N ASN A 116 -48.70 0.10 25.99
CA ASN A 116 -48.11 1.09 25.07
C ASN A 116 -48.28 0.74 23.58
N PHE A 117 -48.37 -0.56 23.26
CA PHE A 117 -48.52 -1.01 21.86
C PHE A 117 -49.84 -0.53 21.24
N CYS A 118 -50.93 -0.46 22.02
CA CYS A 118 -52.23 -0.05 21.52
C CYS A 118 -52.36 1.45 21.25
N LEU A 119 -51.64 2.30 21.99
CA LEU A 119 -51.62 3.75 21.76
C LEU A 119 -51.05 4.13 20.38
N HIS A 120 -50.20 3.28 19.80
CA HIS A 120 -49.56 3.55 18.51
C HIS A 120 -50.49 3.23 17.32
N PHE A 121 -51.38 2.24 17.46
CA PHE A 121 -52.33 1.84 16.40
C PHE A 121 -53.48 2.85 16.24
N THR A 122 -53.94 3.46 17.34
CA THR A 122 -55.02 4.47 17.30
C THR A 122 -54.58 5.78 16.64
N LYS A 123 -53.27 6.09 16.65
CA LYS A 123 -52.70 7.27 15.99
C LYS A 123 -52.57 7.10 14.47
N GLN A 124 -52.27 5.90 13.99
CA GLN A 124 -52.11 5.64 12.55
C GLN A 124 -53.44 5.66 11.79
N PHE A 125 -54.55 5.30 12.45
CA PHE A 125 -55.87 5.32 11.79
C PHE A 125 -56.43 6.74 11.58
N ASN A 126 -55.96 7.74 12.33
CA ASN A 126 -56.44 9.12 12.25
C ASN A 126 -55.66 10.02 11.27
N GLN A 127 -54.65 9.50 10.56
CA GLN A 127 -53.81 10.30 9.63
C GLN A 127 -54.03 10.02 8.14
N ALA A 128 -55.03 9.21 7.77
CA ALA A 128 -55.31 8.87 6.37
C ALA A 128 -56.54 9.63 5.81
N LEU A 129 -56.40 10.93 5.54
CA LEU A 129 -57.29 11.70 4.64
C LEU A 129 -56.60 13.00 4.22
N PRO A 130 -56.22 13.19 2.93
CA PRO A 130 -55.65 14.45 2.47
C PRO A 130 -56.72 15.33 1.78
N LEU A 131 -56.74 16.62 2.12
CA LEU A 131 -57.38 17.69 1.34
C LEU A 131 -56.31 18.68 0.88
N SER A 132 -56.62 19.29 -0.27
CA SER A 132 -55.76 19.98 -1.22
C SER A 132 -55.50 21.46 -0.90
N ASP A 133 -54.76 22.10 -1.83
CA ASP A 133 -54.61 23.54 -2.12
C ASP A 133 -53.37 24.20 -1.46
N SER A 134 -52.59 25.08 -2.09
CA SER A 134 -52.59 25.74 -3.41
C SER A 134 -51.24 26.49 -3.59
N ALA A 135 -50.97 26.89 -4.83
CA ALA A 135 -49.77 27.56 -5.34
C ALA A 135 -49.45 28.97 -4.80
N SER A 136 -48.20 29.42 -5.01
CA SER A 136 -47.91 30.75 -5.57
C SER A 136 -46.46 30.86 -6.07
N GLU A 137 -46.33 31.29 -7.33
CA GLU A 137 -45.13 31.77 -8.04
C GLU A 137 -44.62 33.10 -7.49
N SER A 138 -43.32 33.37 -7.65
CA SER A 138 -42.82 34.73 -7.96
C SER A 138 -41.48 34.70 -8.69
N ASP A 139 -41.44 35.43 -9.81
CA ASP A 139 -40.32 35.69 -10.72
C ASP A 139 -39.18 36.54 -10.10
N PRO A 140 -37.99 36.60 -10.76
CA PRO A 140 -36.85 37.42 -10.35
C PRO A 140 -36.66 38.67 -11.22
N ASP A 141 -36.29 39.80 -10.60
CA ASP A 141 -35.79 41.00 -11.30
C ASP A 141 -34.33 41.32 -10.90
N GLU A 142 -33.48 41.27 -11.92
CA GLU A 142 -32.42 42.21 -12.34
C GLU A 142 -31.79 43.21 -11.33
N ALA A 143 -30.44 43.19 -11.23
CA ALA A 143 -29.61 44.40 -11.15
C ALA A 143 -28.13 44.10 -11.44
N LEU A 144 -27.61 44.67 -12.52
CA LEU A 144 -26.19 44.89 -12.79
C LEU A 144 -25.62 45.96 -11.83
N ALA A 145 -24.41 45.74 -11.31
CA ALA A 145 -23.51 46.81 -10.89
C ALA A 145 -22.06 46.43 -11.16
N ASP A 146 -21.37 47.38 -11.79
CA ASP A 146 -19.95 47.49 -12.11
C ASP A 146 -19.11 47.52 -10.83
N ASP A 147 -18.02 46.73 -10.72
CA ASP A 147 -17.05 46.90 -9.64
C ASP A 147 -15.60 46.67 -10.12
N GLN A 148 -14.86 47.77 -10.21
CA GLN A 148 -13.40 47.81 -10.24
C GLN A 148 -12.91 48.00 -8.80
N GLY A 149 -12.34 46.96 -8.18
CA GLY A 149 -11.77 47.11 -6.84
C GLY A 149 -11.04 45.91 -6.25
N ASP A 150 -9.70 45.97 -6.29
CA ASP A 150 -8.76 45.47 -5.27
C ASP A 150 -8.66 43.94 -4.98
N ASN A 151 -7.76 43.27 -5.71
CA ASN A 151 -7.44 41.82 -5.66
C ASN A 151 -6.71 41.33 -4.38
N ASN A 152 -7.02 41.84 -3.19
CA ASN A 152 -6.36 41.38 -1.94
C ASN A 152 -7.31 40.90 -0.84
N SER A 153 -8.63 40.88 -1.08
CA SER A 153 -9.63 40.39 -0.11
C SER A 153 -9.98 38.91 -0.28
N ASP A 154 -9.87 38.36 -1.50
CA ASP A 154 -10.27 36.96 -1.80
C ASP A 154 -9.43 35.90 -1.09
N ALA A 155 -8.17 36.21 -0.75
CA ALA A 155 -7.32 35.30 -0.01
C ALA A 155 -7.86 35.05 1.42
N LYS A 156 -8.45 36.05 2.08
CA LYS A 156 -8.93 35.91 3.47
C LYS A 156 -10.24 35.14 3.57
N THR A 157 -11.18 35.38 2.65
CA THR A 157 -12.45 34.65 2.58
C THR A 157 -12.22 33.17 2.24
N PHE A 158 -11.21 32.89 1.40
CA PHE A 158 -10.79 31.53 1.06
C PHE A 158 -10.24 30.75 2.29
N TRP A 159 -9.41 31.37 3.14
CA TRP A 159 -8.90 30.71 4.35
C TRP A 159 -9.99 30.37 5.37
N ILE A 160 -11.05 31.18 5.47
CA ILE A 160 -12.20 30.94 6.38
C ILE A 160 -13.03 29.74 5.91
N ILE A 161 -13.28 29.61 4.60
CA ILE A 161 -14.01 28.48 4.03
C ILE A 161 -13.22 27.17 4.17
N VAL A 162 -11.88 27.23 4.00
CA VAL A 162 -10.98 26.08 4.22
C VAL A 162 -10.98 25.64 5.68
N PHE A 163 -11.01 26.57 6.64
CA PHE A 163 -11.09 26.26 8.07
C PHE A 163 -12.42 25.60 8.45
N LEU A 164 -13.53 26.02 7.82
CA LEU A 164 -14.86 25.43 8.02
C LEU A 164 -14.99 24.02 7.38
N LEU A 165 -14.33 23.77 6.26
CA LEU A 165 -14.31 22.44 5.60
C LEU A 165 -13.44 21.41 6.35
N CYS A 166 -12.50 21.85 7.18
CA CYS A 166 -11.70 20.96 8.03
C CYS A 166 -12.44 20.48 9.29
N ALA A 167 -13.64 21.02 9.57
CA ALA A 167 -14.47 20.65 10.73
C ALA A 167 -15.48 19.50 10.45
N ILE A 168 -15.36 18.80 9.31
CA ILE A 168 -16.23 17.67 8.96
C ILE A 168 -15.90 16.46 9.85
N PRO A 169 -16.90 15.74 10.41
CA PRO A 169 -16.65 14.59 11.27
C PRO A 169 -15.81 13.52 10.59
N LEU A 170 -14.73 13.06 11.25
CA LEU A 170 -13.78 12.06 10.73
C LEU A 170 -14.44 10.81 10.14
N THR A 171 -15.63 10.41 10.64
CA THR A 171 -16.35 9.22 10.17
C THR A 171 -16.82 9.33 8.71
N TRP A 172 -17.15 10.53 8.22
CA TRP A 172 -17.47 10.76 6.80
C TRP A 172 -16.22 10.74 5.91
N LEU A 173 -15.10 11.28 6.42
CA LEU A 173 -13.80 11.20 5.74
C LEU A 173 -13.34 9.75 5.59
N PHE A 174 -13.51 8.89 6.59
CA PHE A 174 -13.12 7.47 6.51
C PHE A 174 -13.91 6.66 5.47
N LYS A 175 -15.24 6.85 5.37
CA LYS A 175 -16.06 6.17 4.34
C LYS A 175 -15.75 6.68 2.92
N GLY A 176 -15.60 7.98 2.73
CA GLY A 176 -15.22 8.57 1.43
C GLY A 176 -13.79 8.20 1.02
N TYR A 177 -12.87 8.11 1.99
CA TYR A 177 -11.48 7.71 1.76
C TYR A 177 -11.37 6.28 1.22
N PHE A 178 -12.14 5.33 1.77
CA PHE A 178 -12.19 3.94 1.32
C PHE A 178 -12.58 3.83 -0.17
N LEU A 179 -13.69 4.46 -0.56
CA LEU A 179 -14.13 4.47 -1.96
C LEU A 179 -13.13 5.18 -2.87
N SER A 180 -12.48 6.25 -2.40
CA SER A 180 -11.49 6.98 -3.19
C SER A 180 -10.20 6.19 -3.43
N LYS A 181 -9.69 5.46 -2.44
CA LYS A 181 -8.47 4.63 -2.59
C LYS A 181 -8.76 3.38 -3.42
N PHE A 182 -9.94 2.78 -3.26
CA PHE A 182 -10.37 1.62 -4.04
C PHE A 182 -10.64 1.99 -5.51
N ALA A 183 -11.27 3.14 -5.78
CA ALA A 183 -11.49 3.64 -7.14
C ALA A 183 -10.20 4.13 -7.83
N VAL A 184 -9.26 4.73 -7.08
CA VAL A 184 -7.93 5.10 -7.59
C VAL A 184 -7.09 3.86 -7.90
N TRP A 185 -7.30 2.75 -7.19
CA TRP A 185 -6.66 1.46 -7.51
C TRP A 185 -7.24 0.83 -8.80
N PHE A 186 -8.49 1.12 -9.16
CA PHE A 186 -9.19 0.48 -10.28
C PHE A 186 -9.44 1.30 -11.56
N GLY A 187 -9.20 2.62 -11.62
CA GLY A 187 -9.19 3.27 -12.95
C GLY A 187 -9.51 4.75 -13.11
N THR A 188 -9.55 5.58 -12.06
CA THR A 188 -9.72 7.02 -12.27
C THR A 188 -8.38 7.74 -12.46
N ARG A 189 -8.23 8.39 -13.64
CA ARG A 189 -7.13 9.27 -14.04
C ARG A 189 -7.10 10.52 -13.13
N ILE A 190 -6.65 10.37 -11.88
CA ILE A 190 -6.27 11.48 -10.97
C ILE A 190 -4.78 11.36 -10.65
N THR A 191 -3.96 11.20 -11.68
CA THR A 191 -2.51 11.21 -11.56
C THR A 191 -1.99 12.44 -12.29
N THR A 192 -1.59 13.45 -11.52
CA THR A 192 -0.57 14.40 -11.98
C THR A 192 0.70 13.57 -12.18
N SER A 193 0.90 13.11 -13.43
CA SER A 193 2.03 12.27 -13.78
C SER A 193 3.31 13.09 -13.87
N PRO A 194 4.47 12.45 -13.84
CA PRO A 194 5.72 13.18 -13.74
C PRO A 194 6.81 12.80 -14.73
N GLU A 195 7.62 13.79 -15.07
CA GLU A 195 8.70 13.65 -16.04
C GLU A 195 10.05 13.47 -15.26
N LEU A 196 11.12 13.05 -15.94
CA LEU A 196 12.49 13.07 -15.39
C LEU A 196 13.47 13.45 -16.49
N SER A 197 14.47 14.25 -16.14
CA SER A 197 15.38 14.97 -17.03
C SER A 197 16.50 14.11 -17.64
N LEU A 198 16.87 14.40 -18.90
CA LEU A 198 18.25 14.32 -19.40
C LEU A 198 18.46 15.09 -20.73
N SER A 199 19.65 15.69 -20.80
CA SER A 199 20.32 16.57 -21.78
C SER A 199 19.57 17.81 -22.30
N MET A 200 19.96 18.97 -21.76
CA MET A 200 19.63 20.29 -22.30
C MET A 200 20.54 20.62 -23.48
N VAL A 201 19.93 20.92 -24.62
CA VAL A 201 20.34 22.06 -25.43
C VAL A 201 19.25 23.11 -25.24
N SER A 202 19.66 24.35 -24.96
CA SER A 202 18.71 25.45 -24.77
C SER A 202 18.03 25.71 -26.11
N LEU A 203 16.73 26.01 -26.12
CA LEU A 203 16.05 26.53 -27.32
C LEU A 203 16.83 27.69 -27.94
N ARG A 204 17.55 28.48 -27.13
CA ARG A 204 18.53 29.49 -27.55
C ARG A 204 19.44 29.01 -28.70
N ASP A 205 19.86 27.76 -28.67
CA ASP A 205 20.79 27.18 -29.63
C ASP A 205 20.08 26.48 -30.80
N ALA A 206 18.76 26.26 -30.71
CA ALA A 206 17.98 25.77 -31.84
C ALA A 206 17.90 26.86 -32.92
N PRO A 207 18.27 26.55 -34.18
CA PRO A 207 18.17 27.51 -35.27
C PRO A 207 16.71 27.92 -35.49
N ASP A 208 16.47 29.20 -35.77
CA ASP A 208 15.11 29.75 -35.96
C ASP A 208 14.30 29.00 -37.03
N ALA A 209 14.99 28.37 -37.99
CA ALA A 209 14.39 27.50 -39.00
C ALA A 209 13.67 26.28 -38.40
N ASP A 210 14.22 25.65 -37.35
CA ASP A 210 13.62 24.48 -36.70
C ASP A 210 12.31 24.87 -36.01
N ILE A 211 12.29 26.02 -35.34
CA ILE A 211 11.08 26.56 -34.69
C ILE A 211 10.00 26.84 -35.74
N LEU A 212 10.37 27.42 -36.88
CA LEU A 212 9.43 27.69 -37.95
C LEU A 212 8.82 26.38 -38.51
N HIS A 213 9.64 25.34 -38.68
CA HIS A 213 9.15 24.02 -39.12
C HIS A 213 8.27 23.33 -38.09
N MET A 214 8.57 23.44 -36.79
CA MET A 214 7.70 22.95 -35.72
C MET A 214 6.34 23.66 -35.72
N LEU A 215 6.33 24.99 -35.88
CA LEU A 215 5.09 25.76 -35.97
C LEU A 215 4.28 25.41 -37.23
N GLU A 216 4.95 25.24 -38.38
CA GLU A 216 4.32 24.79 -39.62
C GLU A 216 3.70 23.40 -39.44
N PHE A 217 4.41 22.48 -38.78
CA PHE A 217 3.94 21.13 -38.49
C PHE A 217 2.68 21.14 -37.62
N ILE A 218 2.73 21.88 -36.52
CA ILE A 218 1.62 21.98 -35.55
C ILE A 218 0.40 22.61 -36.20
N HIS A 219 0.56 23.65 -37.01
CA HIS A 219 -0.55 24.27 -37.74
C HIS A 219 -1.17 23.30 -38.74
N THR A 220 -0.33 22.53 -39.46
CA THR A 220 -0.80 21.51 -40.42
C THR A 220 -1.53 20.36 -39.72
N ILE A 221 -1.07 19.90 -38.54
CA ILE A 221 -1.81 18.89 -37.76
C ILE A 221 -3.11 19.45 -37.20
N ARG A 222 -3.11 20.68 -36.71
CA ARG A 222 -4.33 21.30 -36.24
C ARG A 222 -5.37 21.40 -37.34
N SER A 223 -5.00 21.77 -38.57
CA SER A 223 -5.94 21.81 -39.69
C SER A 223 -6.49 20.44 -40.03
N HIS A 224 -5.72 19.35 -39.85
CA HIS A 224 -6.23 18.00 -39.99
C HIS A 224 -7.24 17.62 -38.91
N VAL A 225 -6.82 17.75 -37.65
CA VAL A 225 -7.55 17.27 -36.47
C VAL A 225 -8.85 18.06 -36.28
N ILE A 226 -8.87 19.34 -36.69
CA ILE A 226 -10.04 20.22 -36.54
C ILE A 226 -10.78 20.45 -37.87
N GLY A 227 -10.08 20.48 -39.00
CA GLY A 227 -10.60 20.99 -40.28
C GLY A 227 -11.23 19.94 -41.20
N ASP A 228 -11.47 18.72 -40.72
CA ASP A 228 -12.02 17.59 -41.50
C ASP A 228 -11.24 17.24 -42.79
N ASP A 229 -10.04 17.78 -42.98
CA ASP A 229 -9.19 17.45 -44.13
C ASP A 229 -8.85 15.96 -44.06
N PRO A 230 -9.20 15.13 -45.06
CA PRO A 230 -8.91 13.71 -45.01
C PRO A 230 -7.40 13.49 -44.99
N TRP A 231 -6.94 12.58 -44.13
CA TRP A 231 -5.51 12.29 -43.91
C TRP A 231 -4.73 12.10 -45.21
N GLU A 232 -5.32 11.42 -46.19
CA GLU A 232 -4.73 11.13 -47.51
C GLU A 232 -4.30 12.39 -48.27
N GLN A 233 -4.97 13.54 -48.07
CA GLN A 233 -4.65 14.78 -48.78
C GLN A 233 -3.45 15.52 -48.19
N ILE A 234 -3.19 15.32 -46.90
CA ILE A 234 -2.18 16.07 -46.14
C ILE A 234 -1.00 15.20 -45.72
N GLU A 235 -1.10 13.86 -45.82
CA GLU A 235 -0.10 12.89 -45.40
C GLU A 235 1.28 13.17 -46.00
N ASP A 236 1.38 13.37 -47.32
CA ASP A 236 2.65 13.65 -47.99
C ASP A 236 3.27 14.98 -47.52
N ARG A 237 2.44 16.00 -47.29
CA ARG A 237 2.89 17.29 -46.76
C ARG A 237 3.37 17.17 -45.31
N MET A 238 2.59 16.49 -44.46
CA MET A 238 2.94 16.25 -43.07
C MET A 238 4.21 15.41 -42.96
N LEU A 239 4.34 14.34 -43.74
CA LEU A 239 5.52 13.49 -43.75
C LEU A 239 6.77 14.29 -44.15
N LYS A 240 6.68 15.15 -45.17
CA LYS A 240 7.81 16.01 -45.57
C LYS A 240 8.19 17.05 -44.52
N ILE A 241 7.22 17.62 -43.80
CA ILE A 241 7.52 18.56 -42.70
C ILE A 241 8.11 17.78 -41.52
N PHE A 242 7.47 16.68 -41.12
CA PHE A 242 7.87 15.83 -40.01
C PHE A 242 9.27 15.27 -40.20
N GLN A 243 9.58 14.72 -41.38
CA GLN A 243 10.89 14.21 -41.72
C GLN A 243 11.98 15.29 -41.63
N ARG A 244 11.69 16.53 -42.06
CA ARG A 244 12.64 17.65 -41.89
C ARG A 244 12.94 17.97 -40.43
N VAL A 245 11.94 17.85 -39.55
CA VAL A 245 12.13 18.07 -38.10
C VAL A 245 12.80 16.84 -37.45
N HIS A 246 12.49 15.63 -37.92
CA HIS A 246 13.05 14.36 -37.43
C HIS A 246 14.54 14.21 -37.76
N ASP A 247 14.95 14.67 -38.95
CA ASP A 247 16.35 14.61 -39.40
C ASP A 247 17.26 15.65 -38.69
N THR A 248 16.73 16.52 -37.81
CA THR A 248 17.57 17.47 -37.07
C THR A 248 18.32 16.79 -35.93
N SER A 249 19.53 17.26 -35.63
CA SER A 249 20.31 16.78 -34.47
C SER A 249 19.67 17.13 -33.12
N THR A 250 18.58 17.89 -33.13
CA THR A 250 17.80 18.38 -31.99
C THR A 250 16.43 17.73 -31.91
N TRP A 251 16.19 16.65 -32.67
CA TRP A 251 14.90 15.97 -32.75
C TRP A 251 14.36 15.56 -31.37
N ASP A 252 15.18 15.01 -30.49
CA ASP A 252 14.79 14.62 -29.13
C ASP A 252 14.11 15.75 -28.34
N GLN A 253 14.57 16.99 -28.53
CA GLN A 253 14.00 18.17 -27.92
C GLN A 253 12.78 18.64 -28.70
N ASN A 254 12.93 18.82 -30.01
CA ASN A 254 11.85 19.29 -30.88
C ASN A 254 10.61 18.40 -30.78
N ALA A 255 10.79 17.09 -30.64
CA ALA A 255 9.71 16.13 -30.50
C ALA A 255 8.94 16.34 -29.19
N LYS A 256 9.63 16.49 -28.04
CA LYS A 256 8.97 16.80 -26.76
C LYS A 256 8.20 18.12 -26.81
N ILE A 257 8.79 19.13 -27.45
CA ILE A 257 8.16 20.44 -27.68
C ILE A 257 6.87 20.29 -28.50
N ILE A 258 6.93 19.56 -29.62
CA ILE A 258 5.79 19.29 -30.48
C ILE A 258 4.68 18.57 -29.69
N PHE A 259 5.02 17.58 -28.87
CA PHE A 259 4.05 16.85 -28.05
C PHE A 259 3.41 17.73 -26.98
N ASP A 260 4.21 18.53 -26.26
CA ASP A 260 3.68 19.47 -25.28
C ASP A 260 2.76 20.51 -25.92
N MET A 261 3.16 21.07 -27.06
CA MET A 261 2.33 22.01 -27.80
C MET A 261 1.06 21.35 -28.33
N GLY A 262 1.15 20.13 -28.85
CA GLY A 262 -0.02 19.33 -29.26
C GLY A 262 -0.99 19.11 -28.10
N HIS A 263 -0.49 18.69 -26.94
CA HIS A 263 -1.31 18.52 -25.73
C HIS A 263 -1.97 19.82 -25.29
N LEU A 264 -1.25 20.94 -25.35
CA LEU A 264 -1.79 22.25 -25.00
C LEU A 264 -2.84 22.75 -25.99
N LEU A 265 -2.65 22.52 -27.28
CA LEU A 265 -3.58 22.94 -28.33
C LEU A 265 -4.86 22.11 -28.34
N PHE A 266 -4.74 20.80 -28.12
CA PHE A 266 -5.87 19.87 -28.16
C PHE A 266 -6.43 19.57 -26.75
N GLU A 267 -6.00 20.29 -25.70
CA GLU A 267 -6.52 20.10 -24.33
C GLU A 267 -8.05 20.27 -24.22
N SER A 268 -8.63 20.95 -25.21
CA SER A 268 -10.06 21.17 -25.38
C SER A 268 -10.83 19.98 -25.99
N ASP A 269 -10.20 18.88 -26.37
CA ASP A 269 -10.89 17.62 -26.70
C ASP A 269 -9.96 16.41 -26.57
N MET A 270 -10.36 15.41 -25.79
CA MET A 270 -9.60 14.16 -25.67
C MET A 270 -9.55 13.39 -26.99
N ASN A 271 -10.59 13.51 -27.84
CA ASN A 271 -10.60 12.87 -29.16
C ASN A 271 -9.53 13.49 -30.05
N TRP A 272 -9.35 14.81 -30.01
CA TRP A 272 -8.31 15.50 -30.77
C TRP A 272 -6.89 15.14 -30.29
N ILE A 273 -6.70 14.94 -28.98
CA ILE A 273 -5.42 14.43 -28.46
C ILE A 273 -5.16 13.01 -28.97
N ASP A 274 -6.18 12.14 -28.96
CA ASP A 274 -6.05 10.77 -29.46
C ASP A 274 -5.76 10.75 -30.98
N GLU A 275 -6.42 11.58 -31.77
CA GLU A 275 -6.16 11.73 -33.21
C GLU A 275 -4.76 12.29 -33.48
N PHE A 276 -4.34 13.30 -32.72
CA PHE A 276 -2.97 13.81 -32.76
C PHE A 276 -1.95 12.70 -32.49
N HIS A 277 -2.14 11.91 -31.43
CA HIS A 277 -1.27 10.77 -31.13
C HIS A 277 -1.28 9.71 -32.24
N VAL A 278 -2.45 9.37 -32.78
CA VAL A 278 -2.54 8.40 -33.88
C VAL A 278 -1.80 8.91 -35.12
N ALA A 279 -1.92 10.19 -35.44
CA ALA A 279 -1.21 10.84 -36.54
C ALA A 279 0.31 10.80 -36.31
N MET A 280 0.78 11.19 -35.12
CA MET A 280 2.20 11.17 -34.76
C MET A 280 2.80 9.77 -34.85
N HIS A 281 2.11 8.77 -34.31
CA HIS A 281 2.56 7.38 -34.39
C HIS A 281 2.57 6.85 -35.82
N LYS A 282 1.60 7.26 -36.66
CA LYS A 282 1.57 6.89 -38.08
C LYS A 282 2.74 7.51 -38.85
N LEU A 283 3.06 8.78 -38.60
CA LEU A 283 4.22 9.45 -39.19
C LEU A 283 5.53 8.78 -38.78
N GLU A 284 5.67 8.43 -37.50
CA GLU A 284 6.83 7.71 -36.99
C GLU A 284 7.00 6.34 -37.69
N ARG A 285 5.90 5.62 -37.88
CA ARG A 285 5.89 4.38 -38.66
C ARG A 285 6.32 4.61 -40.11
N LEU A 286 5.88 5.68 -40.75
CA LEU A 286 6.25 5.98 -42.14
C LEU A 286 7.74 6.30 -42.27
N ILE A 287 8.29 7.13 -41.36
CA ILE A 287 9.74 7.43 -41.32
C ILE A 287 10.56 6.15 -41.17
N HIS A 288 10.14 5.25 -40.29
CA HIS A 288 10.84 3.99 -40.05
C HIS A 288 10.39 2.83 -40.95
N GLN A 289 9.77 3.12 -42.11
CA GLN A 289 9.38 2.11 -43.11
C GLN A 289 8.50 0.98 -42.55
N ASN A 290 7.64 1.31 -41.58
CA ASN A 290 6.79 0.39 -40.81
C ASN A 290 7.54 -0.65 -39.97
N ASP A 291 8.84 -0.48 -39.72
CA ASP A 291 9.58 -1.29 -38.77
C ASP A 291 9.23 -0.87 -37.33
N GLU A 292 8.31 -1.62 -36.72
CA GLU A 292 7.83 -1.28 -35.38
C GLU A 292 8.92 -1.32 -34.30
N LEU A 293 10.00 -2.08 -34.48
CA LEU A 293 11.09 -2.11 -33.51
C LEU A 293 11.86 -0.78 -33.54
N LYS A 294 12.12 -0.26 -34.74
CA LYS A 294 12.75 1.06 -34.90
C LYS A 294 11.86 2.17 -34.36
N VAL A 295 10.55 2.09 -34.59
CA VAL A 295 9.57 3.02 -33.99
C VAL A 295 9.64 2.97 -32.47
N ASP A 296 9.53 1.79 -31.86
CA ASP A 296 9.57 1.64 -30.39
C ASP A 296 10.90 2.19 -29.80
N LEU A 297 12.03 1.99 -30.50
CA LEU A 297 13.34 2.52 -30.10
C LEU A 297 13.43 4.04 -30.25
N CYS A 298 12.94 4.60 -31.36
CA CYS A 298 12.93 6.04 -31.62
C CYS A 298 12.06 6.77 -30.58
N LEU A 299 10.84 6.26 -30.34
CA LEU A 299 9.94 6.80 -29.31
C LEU A 299 10.59 6.76 -27.93
N LYS A 300 11.23 5.64 -27.56
CA LYS A 300 11.94 5.53 -26.29
C LYS A 300 13.09 6.52 -26.16
N HIS A 301 13.89 6.64 -27.20
CA HIS A 301 15.11 7.45 -27.21
C HIS A 301 14.78 8.95 -27.21
N ASP A 302 13.91 9.37 -28.12
CA ASP A 302 13.69 10.78 -28.43
C ASP A 302 12.56 11.39 -27.61
N LEU A 303 11.44 10.67 -27.46
CA LEU A 303 10.30 11.16 -26.68
C LEU A 303 10.45 10.82 -25.20
N GLY A 304 11.02 9.68 -24.86
CA GLY A 304 11.07 9.17 -23.49
C GLY A 304 9.79 8.47 -23.06
N ASN A 305 9.79 7.92 -21.84
CA ASN A 305 8.76 6.99 -21.38
C ASN A 305 7.36 7.62 -21.34
N ARG A 306 7.24 8.86 -20.87
CA ARG A 306 5.93 9.50 -20.68
C ARG A 306 5.19 9.72 -22.00
N TYR A 307 5.79 10.46 -22.93
CA TYR A 307 5.14 10.77 -24.20
C TYR A 307 4.92 9.51 -25.03
N THR A 308 5.84 8.53 -24.93
CA THR A 308 5.62 7.22 -25.54
C THR A 308 4.41 6.51 -24.90
N TYR A 309 4.24 6.58 -23.59
CA TYR A 309 3.05 6.03 -22.95
C TYR A 309 1.78 6.69 -23.46
N ASP A 310 1.70 8.02 -23.49
CA ASP A 310 0.50 8.73 -23.94
C ASP A 310 0.21 8.42 -25.42
N LEU A 311 1.24 8.36 -26.26
CA LEU A 311 1.15 8.01 -27.68
C LEU A 311 0.67 6.57 -27.90
N LEU A 312 1.31 5.60 -27.25
CA LEU A 312 0.95 4.18 -27.34
C LEU A 312 -0.42 3.93 -26.70
N TRP A 313 -0.70 4.61 -25.59
CA TRP A 313 -1.97 4.53 -24.91
C TRP A 313 -3.09 4.96 -25.82
N SER A 314 -2.92 5.98 -26.67
CA SER A 314 -3.91 6.48 -27.63
C SER A 314 -4.03 5.64 -28.93
N THR A 315 -3.01 4.87 -29.28
CA THR A 315 -3.00 4.04 -30.50
C THR A 315 -3.49 2.59 -30.29
N GLU A 316 -3.45 2.08 -29.06
CA GLU A 316 -4.00 0.76 -28.73
C GLU A 316 -5.55 0.70 -28.93
N PRO A 317 -6.16 -0.47 -29.15
CA PRO A 317 -7.62 -0.56 -29.30
C PRO A 317 -8.35 -0.05 -28.04
N PRO A 318 -9.51 0.62 -28.20
CA PRO A 318 -10.14 1.45 -27.15
C PRO A 318 -10.83 0.67 -26.01
N GLY A 319 -10.43 -0.59 -25.75
CA GLY A 319 -11.16 -1.53 -24.90
C GLY A 319 -11.56 -0.99 -23.53
N ILE A 320 -10.66 -0.28 -22.84
CA ILE A 320 -10.95 0.37 -21.55
C ILE A 320 -11.32 1.86 -21.72
N ARG A 321 -10.91 2.51 -22.81
CA ARG A 321 -11.13 3.95 -23.03
C ARG A 321 -12.61 4.32 -23.20
N LYS A 322 -13.43 3.44 -23.80
CA LYS A 322 -14.85 3.74 -24.05
C LYS A 322 -15.70 3.97 -22.79
N LEU A 323 -15.23 3.56 -21.61
CA LEU A 323 -15.93 3.81 -20.34
C LEU A 323 -15.89 5.29 -19.92
N GLN A 324 -15.02 6.11 -20.52
CA GLN A 324 -14.79 7.50 -20.09
C GLN A 324 -15.76 8.52 -20.71
N CYS A 325 -16.61 8.13 -21.67
CA CYS A 325 -17.51 9.03 -22.43
C CYS A 325 -18.92 9.23 -21.84
N LEU A 326 -19.19 8.80 -20.59
CA LEU A 326 -20.51 9.03 -19.97
C LEU A 326 -20.61 10.33 -19.17
N CYS A 327 -19.58 11.16 -19.14
CA CYS A 327 -19.61 12.45 -18.46
C CYS A 327 -20.35 13.50 -19.31
N PRO A 328 -21.34 14.21 -18.76
CA PRO A 328 -22.00 15.31 -19.47
C PRO A 328 -21.03 16.45 -19.84
N ASP A 329 -21.28 17.17 -20.94
CA ASP A 329 -20.45 18.29 -21.42
C ASP A 329 -20.18 19.38 -20.38
N TRP A 330 -21.16 19.64 -19.49
CA TRP A 330 -20.99 20.62 -18.41
C TRP A 330 -19.86 20.20 -17.45
N PHE A 331 -19.66 18.90 -17.23
CA PHE A 331 -18.58 18.37 -16.40
C PHE A 331 -17.23 18.57 -17.08
N HIS A 332 -17.15 18.37 -18.40
CA HIS A 332 -15.95 18.67 -19.18
C HIS A 332 -15.61 20.18 -19.14
N ARG A 333 -16.60 21.07 -19.26
CA ARG A 333 -16.40 22.52 -19.10
C ARG A 333 -15.90 22.89 -17.71
N MET A 334 -16.50 22.32 -16.66
CA MET A 334 -16.05 22.51 -15.28
C MET A 334 -14.61 22.04 -15.11
N TRP A 335 -14.28 20.82 -15.57
CA TRP A 335 -12.96 20.21 -15.45
C TRP A 335 -11.85 21.04 -16.13
N ARG A 336 -12.17 21.72 -17.23
CA ARG A 336 -11.24 22.58 -17.96
C ARG A 336 -11.04 23.96 -17.34
N SER A 337 -11.95 24.42 -16.48
CA SER A 337 -11.84 25.77 -15.91
C SER A 337 -10.54 25.94 -15.11
N LYS A 338 -9.86 27.08 -15.29
CA LYS A 338 -8.63 27.43 -14.54
C LYS A 338 -8.85 27.33 -13.03
N TRP A 339 -10.04 27.74 -12.58
CA TRP A 339 -10.48 27.63 -11.19
C TRP A 339 -10.52 26.17 -10.72
N PHE A 340 -11.18 25.28 -11.45
CA PHE A 340 -11.27 23.87 -11.08
C PHE A 340 -9.90 23.18 -11.05
N LYS A 341 -9.03 23.42 -12.03
CA LYS A 341 -7.65 22.87 -12.02
C LYS A 341 -6.88 23.35 -10.78
N THR A 342 -7.03 24.61 -10.40
CA THR A 342 -6.41 25.18 -9.18
C THR A 342 -6.96 24.52 -7.91
N VAL A 343 -8.28 24.37 -7.81
CA VAL A 343 -8.93 23.65 -6.70
C VAL A 343 -8.48 22.20 -6.64
N LEU A 344 -8.36 21.52 -7.78
CA LEU A 344 -7.91 20.13 -7.84
C LEU A 344 -6.45 19.97 -7.39
N ILE A 345 -5.55 20.89 -7.78
CA ILE A 345 -4.17 20.93 -7.29
C ILE A 345 -4.17 21.09 -5.76
N PHE A 346 -4.93 22.05 -5.24
CA PHE A 346 -5.04 22.28 -3.80
C PHE A 346 -5.61 21.07 -3.04
N LEU A 347 -6.70 20.46 -3.53
CA LEU A 347 -7.29 19.27 -2.95
C LEU A 347 -6.33 18.07 -2.99
N THR A 348 -5.55 17.93 -4.06
CA THR A 348 -4.56 16.86 -4.19
C THR A 348 -3.44 17.01 -3.16
N ILE A 349 -2.88 18.22 -3.03
CA ILE A 349 -1.86 18.56 -2.03
C ILE A 349 -2.40 18.35 -0.62
N THR A 350 -3.60 18.85 -0.34
CA THR A 350 -4.25 18.72 0.96
C THR A 350 -4.50 17.25 1.29
N LYS A 351 -5.00 16.46 0.34
CA LYS A 351 -5.21 15.01 0.51
C LYS A 351 -3.90 14.28 0.80
N GLU A 352 -2.83 14.58 0.07
CA GLU A 352 -1.53 13.94 0.29
C GLU A 352 -0.94 14.35 1.65
N ALA A 353 -1.04 15.63 2.03
CA ALA A 353 -0.55 16.13 3.32
C ALA A 353 -1.32 15.51 4.49
N VAL A 354 -2.66 15.49 4.39
CA VAL A 354 -3.52 14.83 5.38
C VAL A 354 -3.20 13.34 5.44
N SER A 355 -3.00 12.66 4.31
CA SER A 355 -2.66 11.24 4.30
C SER A 355 -1.32 10.95 5.01
N TYR A 356 -0.33 11.82 4.85
CA TYR A 356 0.97 11.69 5.53
C TYR A 356 0.80 11.88 7.05
N TYR A 357 0.20 13.00 7.46
CA TYR A 357 0.05 13.30 8.89
C TYR A 357 -0.94 12.41 9.63
N LEU A 358 -1.95 11.86 8.95
CA LEU A 358 -2.85 10.89 9.55
C LEU A 358 -2.12 9.62 9.96
N ASP A 359 -1.11 9.18 9.20
CA ASP A 359 -0.31 8.01 9.55
C ASP A 359 0.52 8.29 10.80
N LEU A 360 1.26 9.41 10.81
CA LEU A 360 2.03 9.86 11.97
C LEU A 360 1.15 10.04 13.23
N ILE A 361 0.00 10.72 13.12
CA ILE A 361 -0.94 10.91 14.23
C ILE A 361 -1.44 9.56 14.74
N LYS A 362 -1.80 8.65 13.83
CA LYS A 362 -2.28 7.30 14.17
C LYS A 362 -1.21 6.54 14.96
N ASP A 363 0.04 6.57 14.53
CA ASP A 363 1.11 5.86 15.24
C ASP A 363 1.46 6.50 16.60
N TRP A 364 1.39 7.84 16.73
CA TRP A 364 1.46 8.53 18.02
C TRP A 364 0.31 8.15 18.96
N VAL A 365 -0.92 8.06 18.44
CA VAL A 365 -2.09 7.65 19.24
C VAL A 365 -1.89 6.22 19.74
N ILE A 366 -1.44 5.30 18.88
CA ILE A 366 -1.14 3.91 19.28
C ILE A 366 -0.06 3.90 20.37
N PHE A 367 1.03 4.67 20.20
CA PHE A 367 2.08 4.79 21.19
C PHE A 367 1.57 5.30 22.55
N ILE A 368 0.80 6.39 22.55
CA ILE A 368 0.25 7.00 23.78
C ILE A 368 -0.72 6.03 24.48
N VAL A 369 -1.57 5.34 23.72
CA VAL A 369 -2.52 4.37 24.28
C VAL A 369 -1.78 3.20 24.92
N LEU A 370 -0.76 2.65 24.25
CA LEU A 370 0.06 1.58 24.80
C LEU A 370 0.84 2.04 26.04
N TYR A 371 1.43 3.24 26.00
CA TYR A 371 2.21 3.81 27.11
C TYR A 371 1.35 3.97 28.37
N ASN A 372 0.15 4.54 28.22
CA ASN A 372 -0.76 4.79 29.34
C ASN A 372 -1.28 3.51 29.99
N HIS A 373 -1.39 2.42 29.23
CA HIS A 373 -1.84 1.11 29.74
C HIS A 373 -0.70 0.28 30.32
N ALA A 374 0.44 0.22 29.65
CA ALA A 374 1.55 -0.63 30.07
C ALA A 374 2.23 -0.14 31.36
N ARG A 375 2.44 1.18 31.49
CA ARG A 375 3.13 1.82 32.63
C ARG A 375 4.34 1.00 33.15
N PRO A 376 5.30 0.64 32.28
CA PRO A 376 6.40 -0.22 32.68
C PRO A 376 7.21 0.40 33.83
N GLU A 377 7.54 -0.39 34.85
CA GLU A 377 8.37 0.04 35.97
C GLU A 377 9.86 -0.14 35.66
N HIS A 378 10.19 -1.13 34.83
CA HIS A 378 11.55 -1.48 34.45
C HIS A 378 11.75 -1.64 32.94
N PHE A 379 12.88 -1.16 32.41
CA PHE A 379 13.21 -1.28 30.99
C PHE A 379 13.35 -2.74 30.50
N LEU A 380 13.59 -3.69 31.41
CA LEU A 380 13.69 -5.10 31.07
C LEU A 380 12.33 -5.79 30.87
N GLU A 381 11.23 -5.12 31.24
CA GLU A 381 9.87 -5.59 30.95
C GLU A 381 9.61 -5.56 29.45
N PHE A 382 8.85 -6.53 28.97
CA PHE A 382 8.55 -6.69 27.55
C PHE A 382 7.81 -5.46 27.00
N GLU A 383 6.88 -4.92 27.78
CA GLU A 383 6.09 -3.73 27.47
C GLU A 383 6.98 -2.50 27.30
N ALA A 384 7.98 -2.34 28.17
CA ALA A 384 8.96 -1.25 28.08
C ALA A 384 9.78 -1.35 26.80
N GLN A 385 10.23 -2.56 26.45
CA GLN A 385 10.99 -2.81 25.22
C GLN A 385 10.13 -2.58 23.97
N LEU A 386 8.86 -2.99 24.01
CA LEU A 386 7.88 -2.77 22.94
C LEU A 386 7.62 -1.27 22.73
N LEU A 387 7.41 -0.51 23.80
CA LEU A 387 7.23 0.94 23.74
C LEU A 387 8.49 1.65 23.25
N PHE A 388 9.66 1.25 23.73
CA PHE A 388 10.92 1.79 23.26
C PHE A 388 11.14 1.53 21.77
N LEU A 389 10.81 0.32 21.29
CA LEU A 389 10.85 -0.04 19.87
C LEU A 389 9.91 0.82 19.04
N LEU A 390 8.66 0.99 19.49
CA LEU A 390 7.69 1.82 18.79
C LEU A 390 8.16 3.27 18.72
N ALA A 391 8.70 3.82 19.81
CA ALA A 391 9.32 5.14 19.82
C ALA A 391 10.55 5.21 18.90
N LEU A 392 11.38 4.17 18.86
CA LEU A 392 12.54 4.09 17.98
C LEU A 392 12.12 4.11 16.51
N PHE A 393 11.09 3.33 16.14
CA PHE A 393 10.55 3.30 14.77
C PHE A 393 9.74 4.55 14.41
N LEU A 394 9.38 5.40 15.37
CA LEU A 394 8.82 6.73 15.10
C LEU A 394 9.93 7.77 14.90
N VAL A 395 10.96 7.76 15.74
CA VAL A 395 11.97 8.82 15.77
C VAL A 395 13.11 8.57 14.78
N VAL A 396 13.63 7.34 14.70
CA VAL A 396 14.83 7.04 13.90
C VAL A 396 14.58 7.23 12.41
N PRO A 397 13.47 6.77 11.81
CA PRO A 397 13.18 7.01 10.39
C PRO A 397 13.16 8.51 10.05
N GLU A 398 12.51 9.32 10.87
CA GLU A 398 12.47 10.78 10.71
C GLU A 398 13.88 11.39 10.78
N LEU A 399 14.72 10.97 11.73
CA LEU A 399 16.12 11.42 11.81
C LEU A 399 16.94 11.00 10.58
N ILE A 400 16.77 9.77 10.10
CA ILE A 400 17.45 9.28 8.88
C ILE A 400 16.97 10.08 7.68
N GLN A 401 15.68 10.38 7.60
CA GLN A 401 15.07 11.19 6.56
C GLN A 401 15.61 12.61 6.56
N GLY A 402 15.57 13.30 7.70
CA GLY A 402 16.16 14.63 7.85
C GLY A 402 17.65 14.65 7.50
N GLY A 403 18.41 13.64 7.93
CA GLY A 403 19.84 13.50 7.61
C GLY A 403 20.10 13.26 6.12
N TYR A 404 19.34 12.37 5.48
CA TYR A 404 19.43 12.10 4.04
C TYR A 404 19.12 13.35 3.22
N PHE A 405 18.06 14.06 3.60
CA PHE A 405 17.62 15.28 2.95
C PHE A 405 18.63 16.41 3.10
N ALA A 406 19.12 16.64 4.33
CA ALA A 406 20.16 17.61 4.61
C ALA A 406 21.48 17.31 3.88
N HIS A 407 21.80 16.04 3.63
CA HIS A 407 23.03 15.65 2.93
C HIS A 407 22.93 15.82 1.42
N ASN A 408 21.85 15.32 0.80
CA ASN A 408 21.76 15.20 -0.66
C ASN A 408 21.15 16.42 -1.36
N TYR A 409 20.31 17.19 -0.68
CA TYR A 409 19.54 18.25 -1.32
C TYR A 409 19.83 19.61 -0.71
N LYS A 410 20.12 20.58 -1.59
CA LYS A 410 20.39 21.97 -1.20
C LYS A 410 19.12 22.83 -1.07
N ILE A 411 17.96 22.31 -1.49
CA ILE A 411 16.79 23.11 -1.93
C ILE A 411 15.60 23.09 -0.94
N ILE A 412 15.70 22.45 0.22
CA ILE A 412 14.51 22.00 0.98
C ILE A 412 13.60 23.11 1.55
N LEU A 413 13.87 24.41 1.35
CA LEU A 413 13.00 25.49 1.87
C LEU A 413 12.60 26.55 0.84
N GLY A 414 12.72 26.28 -0.46
CA GLY A 414 12.47 27.31 -1.51
C GLY A 414 13.46 28.48 -1.46
N LEU A 415 14.34 28.51 -0.45
CA LEU A 415 15.55 29.30 -0.36
C LEU A 415 16.54 28.68 -1.33
N LYS A 416 16.45 29.04 -2.63
CA LYS A 416 17.56 28.87 -3.58
C LYS A 416 18.74 29.67 -3.05
N ALA A 417 19.49 29.09 -2.10
CA ALA A 417 20.66 29.62 -1.41
C ALA A 417 20.73 31.16 -1.44
N TYR A 418 19.66 31.84 -1.00
CA TYR A 418 19.62 33.30 -1.02
C TYR A 418 20.57 33.77 0.06
N SER A 419 21.85 33.88 -0.31
CA SER A 419 22.94 34.52 0.39
C SER A 419 22.89 34.42 1.92
N PHE A 420 22.68 33.22 2.48
CA PHE A 420 23.09 32.94 3.86
C PHE A 420 24.63 32.83 3.89
N LYS A 421 25.31 33.93 3.54
CA LYS A 421 26.77 34.06 3.69
C LYS A 421 27.20 33.94 5.16
N THR A 422 26.26 34.10 6.09
CA THR A 422 26.51 34.20 7.54
C THR A 422 26.22 32.92 8.33
N ILE A 423 25.35 32.02 7.87
CA ILE A 423 25.09 30.76 8.59
C ILE A 423 25.89 29.64 7.93
N PRO A 424 26.80 28.98 8.66
CA PRO A 424 27.49 27.80 8.15
C PRO A 424 26.48 26.75 7.69
N GLU A 425 26.63 26.25 6.47
CA GLU A 425 25.79 25.18 5.87
C GLU A 425 25.58 24.00 6.83
N VAL A 426 26.60 23.70 7.65
CA VAL A 426 26.58 22.67 8.70
C VAL A 426 25.47 22.92 9.73
N ILE A 427 25.28 24.16 10.18
CA ILE A 427 24.24 24.51 11.17
C ILE A 427 22.85 24.29 10.56
N LEU A 428 22.64 24.71 9.31
CA LEU A 428 21.37 24.50 8.62
C LEU A 428 21.07 23.00 8.46
N LYS A 429 22.08 22.19 8.09
CA LYS A 429 21.93 20.74 7.99
C LYS A 429 21.57 20.10 9.34
N ILE A 430 22.17 20.55 10.44
CA ILE A 430 21.85 20.06 11.78
C ILE A 430 20.43 20.47 12.19
N LEU A 431 20.00 21.70 11.86
CA LEU A 431 18.64 22.20 12.16
C LEU A 431 17.56 21.52 11.32
N LEU A 432 17.87 21.02 10.13
CA LEU A 432 16.92 20.28 9.29
C LEU A 432 16.57 18.90 9.86
N ILE A 433 17.45 18.29 10.66
CA ILE A 433 17.22 16.98 11.27
C ILE A 433 15.99 16.97 12.20
N PRO A 434 15.86 17.86 13.21
CA PRO A 434 14.66 17.91 14.06
C PRO A 434 13.42 18.45 13.34
N LEU A 435 13.58 19.07 12.16
CA LEU A 435 12.47 19.53 11.31
C LEU A 435 12.01 18.45 10.31
N SER A 436 12.55 17.23 10.38
CA SER A 436 12.19 16.11 9.50
C SER A 436 10.68 15.87 9.35
N PRO A 437 9.85 15.91 10.42
CA PRO A 437 8.41 15.65 10.28
C PRO A 437 7.68 16.72 9.46
N PHE A 438 8.30 17.89 9.25
CA PHE A 438 7.76 18.97 8.41
C PHE A 438 8.24 18.90 6.96
N ILE A 439 9.27 18.10 6.65
CA ILE A 439 9.84 18.01 5.30
C ILE A 439 8.75 17.62 4.29
N PRO A 440 7.89 16.61 4.53
CA PRO A 440 6.88 16.24 3.54
C PRO A 440 5.83 17.32 3.29
N ALA A 441 5.42 18.08 4.31
CA ALA A 441 4.55 19.24 4.10
C ALA A 441 5.21 20.32 3.25
N ILE A 442 6.46 20.66 3.58
CA ILE A 442 7.24 21.62 2.79
C ILE A 442 7.36 21.13 1.36
N LEU A 443 7.60 19.82 1.18
CA LEU A 443 7.74 19.26 -0.14
C LEU A 443 6.41 19.37 -0.93
N LEU A 444 5.29 19.01 -0.31
CA LEU A 444 3.98 19.11 -0.96
C LEU A 444 3.57 20.55 -1.30
N LEU A 445 3.96 21.54 -0.47
CA LEU A 445 3.73 22.96 -0.75
C LEU A 445 4.54 23.45 -1.96
N GLU A 446 5.82 23.12 -2.04
CA GLU A 446 6.67 23.48 -3.18
C GLU A 446 6.20 22.80 -4.47
N ARG A 447 5.76 21.53 -4.41
CA ARG A 447 5.09 20.86 -5.54
C ARG A 447 3.87 21.67 -6.00
N GLY A 448 3.08 22.19 -5.07
CA GLY A 448 1.92 23.01 -5.39
C GLY A 448 2.28 24.32 -6.08
N LYS A 449 3.33 24.99 -5.61
CA LYS A 449 3.85 26.21 -6.25
C LYS A 449 4.31 25.92 -7.67
N ILE A 450 5.06 24.84 -7.88
CA ILE A 450 5.53 24.44 -9.22
C ILE A 450 4.35 24.08 -10.11
N ALA A 451 3.38 23.28 -9.64
CA ALA A 451 2.20 22.93 -10.41
C ALA A 451 1.37 24.15 -10.82
N TYR A 452 1.21 25.12 -9.90
CA TYR A 452 0.52 26.38 -10.19
C TYR A 452 1.31 27.25 -11.20
N HIS A 453 2.64 27.31 -11.05
CA HIS A 453 3.50 28.03 -11.99
C HIS A 453 3.41 27.44 -13.40
N ASN A 454 3.46 26.11 -13.51
CA ASN A 454 3.31 25.40 -14.78
C ASN A 454 1.95 25.70 -15.42
N LEU A 455 0.86 25.63 -14.65
CA LEU A 455 -0.48 25.96 -15.14
C LEU A 455 -0.57 27.40 -15.67
N ARG A 456 0.10 28.36 -15.01
CA ARG A 456 0.14 29.76 -15.44
C ARG A 456 0.92 29.92 -16.75
N ILE A 457 2.08 29.27 -16.88
CA ILE A 457 2.87 29.35 -18.12
C ILE A 457 2.13 28.69 -19.28
N GLN A 458 1.53 27.51 -19.05
CA GLN A 458 0.69 26.82 -20.03
C GLN A 458 -0.44 27.71 -20.53
N THR A 459 -1.13 28.39 -19.61
CA THR A 459 -2.18 29.35 -19.95
C THR A 459 -1.67 30.46 -20.88
N ILE A 460 -0.52 31.06 -20.57
CA ILE A 460 0.07 32.13 -21.40
C ILE A 460 0.48 31.58 -22.77
N LEU A 461 1.01 30.36 -22.83
CA LEU A 461 1.36 29.71 -24.10
C LEU A 461 0.12 29.45 -24.95
N ILE A 462 -0.96 28.90 -24.37
CA ILE A 462 -2.23 28.68 -25.07
C ILE A 462 -2.79 30.01 -25.60
N GLU A 463 -2.88 31.05 -24.76
CA GLU A 463 -3.41 32.36 -25.16
C GLU A 463 -2.59 32.98 -26.31
N ARG A 464 -1.26 32.79 -26.32
CA ARG A 464 -0.41 33.23 -27.44
C ARG A 464 -0.59 32.37 -28.69
N MET A 465 -0.66 31.05 -28.56
CA MET A 465 -0.88 30.17 -29.70
C MET A 465 -2.23 30.42 -30.38
N GLU A 466 -3.28 30.70 -29.60
CA GLU A 466 -4.59 31.08 -30.12
C GLU A 466 -4.55 32.45 -30.82
N LYS A 467 -3.83 33.42 -30.26
CA LYS A 467 -3.70 34.76 -30.86
C LYS A 467 -3.00 34.75 -32.22
N TYR A 468 -2.05 33.84 -32.44
CA TYR A 468 -1.22 33.79 -33.66
C TYR A 468 -1.61 32.66 -34.60
N GLN A 469 -2.89 32.33 -34.65
CA GLN A 469 -3.41 31.21 -35.42
C GLN A 469 -3.03 31.25 -36.91
N ASP A 470 -2.92 32.44 -37.52
CA ASP A 470 -2.71 32.58 -38.97
C ASP A 470 -1.25 32.89 -39.38
N ALA A 471 -0.43 33.46 -38.48
CA ALA A 471 1.03 33.62 -38.64
C ALA A 471 1.64 34.28 -37.38
N LEU A 472 2.74 33.74 -36.84
CA LEU A 472 3.55 34.47 -35.86
C LEU A 472 4.40 35.53 -36.58
N PRO A 473 4.27 36.83 -36.27
CA PRO A 473 5.18 37.83 -36.81
C PRO A 473 6.60 37.58 -36.24
N PRO A 474 7.67 37.78 -37.05
CA PRO A 474 9.03 37.48 -36.63
C PRO A 474 9.46 38.09 -35.29
N LYS A 475 8.95 39.28 -34.95
CA LYS A 475 9.25 39.98 -33.70
C LYS A 475 8.71 39.30 -32.44
N GLU A 476 7.73 38.40 -32.57
CA GLU A 476 7.11 37.72 -31.44
C GLU A 476 7.62 36.29 -31.25
N ILE A 477 8.43 35.78 -32.20
CA ILE A 477 9.11 34.48 -32.10
C ILE A 477 10.03 34.47 -30.87
N ASP A 478 10.79 35.54 -30.63
CA ASP A 478 11.66 35.66 -29.44
C ASP A 478 10.86 35.58 -28.13
N GLY A 479 9.69 36.23 -28.10
CA GLY A 479 8.80 36.20 -26.95
C GLY A 479 8.20 34.81 -26.71
N PHE A 480 7.84 34.11 -27.78
CA PHE A 480 7.36 32.73 -27.73
C PHE A 480 8.45 31.78 -27.24
N LYS A 481 9.66 31.88 -27.81
CA LYS A 481 10.86 31.13 -27.42
C LYS A 481 11.17 31.29 -25.93
N SER A 482 11.16 32.52 -25.42
CA SER A 482 11.39 32.79 -23.99
C SER A 482 10.32 32.17 -23.08
N ASN A 483 9.05 32.23 -23.46
CA ASN A 483 7.98 31.58 -22.67
C ASN A 483 8.11 30.06 -22.67
N PHE A 484 8.54 29.48 -23.78
CA PHE A 484 8.77 28.05 -23.87
C PHE A 484 9.97 27.62 -23.02
N GLU A 485 11.07 28.36 -23.06
CA GLU A 485 12.22 28.12 -22.17
C GLU A 485 11.82 28.19 -20.69
N LEU A 486 10.94 29.14 -20.32
CA LEU A 486 10.37 29.21 -18.98
C LEU A 486 9.52 27.98 -18.66
N TYR A 487 8.72 27.48 -19.61
CA TYR A 487 7.91 26.29 -19.43
C TYR A 487 8.77 25.04 -19.22
N GLN A 488 9.77 24.82 -20.09
CA GLN A 488 10.69 23.69 -20.00
C GLN A 488 11.44 23.70 -18.66
N LYS A 489 11.96 24.85 -18.26
CA LYS A 489 12.61 24.99 -16.94
C LYS A 489 11.66 24.65 -15.80
N ALA A 490 10.39 25.02 -15.91
CA ALA A 490 9.40 24.73 -14.88
C ALA A 490 9.00 23.25 -14.84
N LEU A 491 9.08 22.52 -15.96
CA LEU A 491 8.98 21.06 -16.01
C LEU A 491 10.20 20.38 -15.37
N GLU A 492 11.41 20.87 -15.64
CA GLU A 492 12.65 20.35 -15.04
C GLU A 492 12.67 20.55 -13.51
N ASP A 493 12.33 21.76 -13.04
CA ASP A 493 12.21 22.06 -11.62
C ASP A 493 11.17 21.13 -10.97
N ARG A 494 10.07 20.81 -11.67
CA ARG A 494 9.03 19.86 -11.20
C ARG A 494 9.60 18.45 -11.05
N ASP A 495 10.37 17.99 -12.02
CA ASP A 495 10.89 16.62 -12.09
C ASP A 495 11.98 16.35 -11.07
N GLU A 496 12.93 17.28 -10.96
CA GLU A 496 13.93 17.25 -9.90
C GLU A 496 13.22 17.14 -8.56
N PHE A 497 12.26 18.03 -8.33
CA PHE A 497 11.51 18.07 -7.09
C PHE A 497 10.74 16.79 -6.80
N PHE A 498 10.20 16.17 -7.82
CA PHE A 498 9.51 14.91 -7.64
C PHE A 498 10.44 13.74 -7.36
N ALA A 499 11.64 13.70 -7.93
CA ALA A 499 12.64 12.71 -7.57
C ALA A 499 12.94 12.76 -6.05
N ILE A 500 12.95 13.98 -5.47
CA ILE A 500 13.06 14.21 -4.02
C ILE A 500 11.89 13.56 -3.26
N ILE A 501 10.65 13.75 -3.71
CA ILE A 501 9.46 13.14 -3.09
C ILE A 501 9.51 11.61 -3.18
N VAL A 502 9.93 11.07 -4.32
CA VAL A 502 10.02 9.62 -4.53
C VAL A 502 11.06 9.01 -3.59
N ASP A 503 12.22 9.67 -3.43
CA ASP A 503 13.21 9.29 -2.44
C ASP A 503 12.67 9.34 -1.01
N ALA A 504 11.88 10.39 -0.67
CA ALA A 504 11.23 10.52 0.64
C ALA A 504 10.33 9.32 0.93
N LYS A 505 9.41 9.02 -0.01
CA LYS A 505 8.46 7.91 0.11
C LYS A 505 9.16 6.55 0.15
N ASN A 506 10.26 6.40 -0.59
CA ASN A 506 11.04 5.17 -0.57
C ASN A 506 11.72 4.97 0.78
N LEU A 507 12.23 6.04 1.39
CA LEU A 507 12.84 5.99 2.70
C LEU A 507 11.79 5.67 3.77
N GLU A 508 10.69 6.43 3.82
CA GLU A 508 9.54 6.21 4.72
C GLU A 508 9.07 4.74 4.68
N ALA A 509 8.76 4.22 3.48
CA ALA A 509 8.31 2.84 3.31
C ALA A 509 9.35 1.79 3.75
N SER A 510 10.65 2.12 3.69
CA SER A 510 11.75 1.19 3.99
C SER A 510 12.24 1.24 5.44
N THR A 511 12.17 2.40 6.10
CA THR A 511 12.68 2.56 7.48
C THR A 511 11.58 2.58 8.53
N GLU A 512 10.36 2.96 8.16
CA GLU A 512 9.26 3.17 9.11
C GLU A 512 8.14 2.16 8.91
N THR A 513 7.40 2.29 7.80
CA THR A 513 6.07 1.66 7.65
C THR A 513 6.12 0.14 7.78
N ILE A 514 7.17 -0.52 7.27
CA ILE A 514 7.28 -1.98 7.35
C ILE A 514 7.54 -2.46 8.78
N PHE A 515 8.41 -1.79 9.54
CA PHE A 515 8.74 -2.21 10.90
C PHE A 515 7.59 -1.92 11.86
N GLN A 516 6.92 -0.77 11.71
CA GLN A 516 5.70 -0.47 12.43
C GLN A 516 4.59 -1.50 12.12
N TYR A 517 4.41 -1.84 10.84
CA TYR A 517 3.45 -2.88 10.44
C TYR A 517 3.76 -4.23 11.09
N ILE A 518 5.02 -4.69 11.03
CA ILE A 518 5.43 -5.96 11.64
C ILE A 518 5.18 -5.93 13.15
N LEU A 519 5.52 -4.82 13.81
CA LEU A 519 5.33 -4.67 15.25
C LEU A 519 3.84 -4.73 15.63
N GLN A 520 3.00 -3.94 14.95
CA GLN A 520 1.55 -3.94 15.17
C GLN A 520 0.94 -5.32 14.89
N PHE A 521 1.41 -6.00 13.84
CA PHE A 521 0.98 -7.36 13.52
C PHE A 521 1.39 -8.36 14.58
N MET A 522 2.63 -8.29 15.08
CA MET A 522 3.09 -9.17 16.15
C MET A 522 2.31 -8.95 17.44
N VAL A 523 2.07 -7.70 17.86
CA VAL A 523 1.25 -7.41 19.05
C VAL A 523 -0.16 -7.98 18.89
N LEU A 524 -0.76 -7.81 17.70
CA LEU A 524 -2.07 -8.38 17.39
C LEU A 524 -2.09 -9.91 17.48
N LEU A 525 -1.05 -10.57 16.96
CA LEU A 525 -0.91 -12.02 17.05
C LEU A 525 -0.70 -12.49 18.48
N VAL A 526 0.11 -11.78 19.28
CA VAL A 526 0.32 -12.11 20.70
C VAL A 526 -1.02 -12.07 21.43
N VAL A 527 -1.77 -10.99 21.28
CA VAL A 527 -3.07 -10.82 21.93
C VAL A 527 -4.07 -11.90 21.54
N ARG A 528 -4.06 -12.33 20.28
CA ARG A 528 -5.08 -13.27 19.76
C ARG A 528 -4.69 -14.73 19.88
N LEU A 529 -3.40 -15.04 19.84
CA LEU A 529 -2.88 -16.41 19.75
C LEU A 529 -2.04 -16.82 20.96
N ALA A 530 -1.56 -15.90 21.79
CA ALA A 530 -0.98 -16.27 23.07
C ALA A 530 -2.14 -16.56 24.03
N LEU A 531 -2.42 -17.84 24.25
CA LEU A 531 -3.51 -18.31 25.11
C LEU A 531 -3.25 -17.99 26.59
N GLY A 532 -3.43 -16.74 27.03
CA GLY A 532 -3.30 -16.36 28.45
C GLY A 532 -1.97 -16.72 29.11
N THR A 533 -0.96 -17.15 28.34
CA THR A 533 0.31 -17.64 28.85
C THR A 533 1.26 -16.45 28.96
N ILE A 534 1.33 -15.89 30.16
CA ILE A 534 2.46 -15.16 30.76
C ILE A 534 2.63 -13.69 30.35
N VAL A 535 2.31 -13.27 29.13
CA VAL A 535 2.70 -11.93 28.62
C VAL A 535 1.50 -10.98 28.41
N THR A 536 0.27 -11.43 28.69
CA THR A 536 -0.92 -10.72 28.24
C THR A 536 -1.73 -10.01 29.34
N ASP A 537 -1.34 -10.15 30.60
CA ASP A 537 -1.99 -9.48 31.72
C ASP A 537 -1.92 -7.96 31.55
N GLY A 538 -3.02 -7.37 31.06
CA GLY A 538 -3.16 -5.93 30.79
C GLY A 538 -3.21 -5.56 29.32
N ILE A 539 -2.43 -6.22 28.45
CA ILE A 539 -2.46 -5.93 26.99
C ILE A 539 -3.79 -6.39 26.37
N GLU A 540 -4.31 -7.55 26.78
CA GLU A 540 -5.60 -8.08 26.30
C GLU A 540 -6.74 -7.07 26.42
N LYS A 541 -6.80 -6.34 27.54
CA LYS A 541 -7.84 -5.32 27.81
C LYS A 541 -7.86 -4.22 26.75
N ILE A 542 -6.71 -3.87 26.17
CA ILE A 542 -6.60 -2.86 25.12
C ILE A 542 -7.29 -3.35 23.84
N PHE A 543 -7.18 -4.64 23.52
CA PHE A 543 -7.64 -5.19 22.24
C PHE A 543 -9.07 -5.71 22.23
N PHE A 544 -9.64 -6.02 23.40
CA PHE A 544 -11.08 -6.26 23.53
C PHE A 544 -11.90 -4.97 23.53
N SER A 545 -11.25 -3.80 23.59
CA SER A 545 -11.90 -2.50 23.44
C SER A 545 -12.14 -2.12 21.97
N GLN A 546 -12.91 -1.05 21.73
CA GLN A 546 -13.09 -0.47 20.37
C GLN A 546 -11.76 -0.12 19.67
N VAL A 547 -10.68 0.06 20.43
CA VAL A 547 -9.33 0.30 19.90
C VAL A 547 -8.81 -0.89 19.10
N GLY A 548 -9.21 -2.12 19.44
CA GLY A 548 -8.81 -3.32 18.68
C GLY A 548 -9.22 -3.25 17.22
N ASN A 549 -10.47 -2.88 16.93
CA ASN A 549 -10.99 -2.72 15.57
C ASN A 549 -10.22 -1.65 14.77
N LEU A 550 -9.84 -0.55 15.42
CA LEU A 550 -9.02 0.49 14.80
C LEU A 550 -7.64 -0.04 14.41
N LEU A 551 -7.02 -0.88 15.25
CA LEU A 551 -5.70 -1.46 14.98
C LEU A 551 -5.73 -2.45 13.82
N TYR A 552 -6.79 -3.27 13.70
CA TYR A 552 -6.98 -4.14 12.52
C TYR A 552 -7.07 -3.34 11.22
N VAL A 553 -7.90 -2.29 11.23
CA VAL A 553 -8.08 -1.42 10.05
C VAL A 553 -6.78 -0.69 9.71
N SER A 554 -6.07 -0.18 10.72
CA SER A 554 -4.72 0.40 10.59
C SER A 554 -3.77 -0.57 9.90
N LEU A 555 -3.72 -1.82 10.38
CA LEU A 555 -2.81 -2.84 9.89
C LEU A 555 -3.05 -3.17 8.40
N VAL A 556 -4.31 -3.34 8.01
CA VAL A 556 -4.68 -3.57 6.60
C VAL A 556 -4.28 -2.37 5.75
N PHE A 557 -4.52 -1.14 6.22
CA PHE A 557 -4.15 0.07 5.49
C PHE A 557 -2.64 0.25 5.37
N SER A 558 -1.86 0.02 6.42
CA SER A 558 -0.40 0.08 6.38
C SER A 558 0.17 -0.93 5.38
N PHE A 559 -0.38 -2.15 5.34
CA PHE A 559 0.04 -3.15 4.37
C PHE A 559 -0.29 -2.78 2.92
N LEU A 560 -1.52 -2.31 2.66
CA LEU A 560 -1.91 -1.83 1.32
C LEU A 560 -1.12 -0.59 0.92
N SER A 561 -0.79 0.29 1.87
CA SER A 561 0.04 1.48 1.68
C SER A 561 1.44 1.09 1.24
N LEU A 562 2.08 0.09 1.85
CA LEU A 562 3.39 -0.42 1.44
C LEU A 562 3.40 -0.89 -0.02
N ILE A 563 2.41 -1.68 -0.44
CA ILE A 563 2.30 -2.19 -1.82
C ILE A 563 2.04 -1.04 -2.81
N SER A 564 1.12 -0.15 -2.46
CA SER A 564 0.75 1.00 -3.30
C SER A 564 1.91 1.98 -3.43
N SER A 565 2.62 2.28 -2.35
CA SER A 565 3.77 3.18 -2.33
C SER A 565 4.91 2.61 -3.16
N ARG A 566 5.21 1.31 -3.03
CA ARG A 566 6.25 0.65 -3.84
C ARG A 566 5.90 0.62 -5.32
N SER A 567 4.66 0.28 -5.66
CA SER A 567 4.18 0.30 -7.05
C SER A 567 4.15 1.73 -7.61
N GLY A 568 3.84 2.71 -6.77
CA GLY A 568 3.90 4.13 -7.09
C GLY A 568 5.33 4.56 -7.41
N ILE A 569 6.29 4.28 -6.53
CA ILE A 569 7.72 4.58 -6.74
C ILE A 569 8.22 4.00 -8.06
N GLU A 570 7.83 2.77 -8.41
CA GLU A 570 8.22 2.15 -9.68
C GLU A 570 7.54 2.82 -10.88
N ALA A 571 6.23 3.09 -10.79
CA ALA A 571 5.51 3.85 -11.82
C ALA A 571 6.16 5.22 -12.09
N TRP A 572 6.67 5.83 -11.02
CA TRP A 572 7.38 7.10 -11.02
C TRP A 572 8.74 7.02 -11.71
N LYS A 573 9.55 6.01 -11.38
CA LYS A 573 10.82 5.76 -12.09
C LYS A 573 10.62 5.56 -13.59
N LYS A 574 9.46 5.01 -13.97
CA LYS A 574 9.04 4.84 -15.37
C LYS A 574 8.36 6.08 -15.97
N GLN A 575 8.39 7.23 -15.30
CA GLN A 575 7.78 8.50 -15.75
C GLN A 575 6.30 8.36 -16.12
N GLY A 576 5.58 7.52 -15.38
CA GLY A 576 4.17 7.23 -15.66
C GLY A 576 3.92 6.17 -16.74
N PHE A 577 4.95 5.72 -17.48
CA PHE A 577 4.82 4.58 -18.39
C PHE A 577 4.74 3.28 -17.61
N PHE A 578 3.62 3.06 -16.93
CA PHE A 578 3.40 1.91 -16.09
C PHE A 578 1.92 1.54 -16.15
N GLN A 579 1.60 0.71 -17.15
CA GLN A 579 0.25 0.29 -17.47
C GLN A 579 -0.40 -0.43 -16.28
N SER A 580 -1.73 -0.49 -16.24
CA SER A 580 -2.46 -1.17 -15.15
C SER A 580 -2.04 -2.64 -14.99
N LYS A 581 -1.76 -3.34 -16.10
CA LYS A 581 -1.21 -4.70 -16.09
C LYS A 581 0.16 -4.76 -15.40
N SER A 582 1.05 -3.81 -15.69
CA SER A 582 2.35 -3.64 -15.05
C SER A 582 2.20 -3.45 -13.53
N LYS A 583 1.30 -2.55 -13.12
CA LYS A 583 0.97 -2.24 -11.72
C LYS A 583 0.51 -3.47 -10.95
N ILE A 584 -0.42 -4.24 -11.53
CA ILE A 584 -0.98 -5.44 -10.89
C ILE A 584 0.10 -6.51 -10.72
N LEU A 585 0.85 -6.83 -11.78
CA LEU A 585 1.88 -7.88 -11.72
C LEU A 585 3.02 -7.51 -10.78
N PHE A 586 3.51 -6.27 -10.84
CA PHE A 586 4.56 -5.78 -9.95
C PHE A 586 4.08 -5.67 -8.49
N GLY A 587 2.85 -5.18 -8.30
CA GLY A 587 2.20 -5.10 -6.99
C GLY A 587 2.02 -6.48 -6.36
N MET A 588 1.64 -7.50 -7.14
CA MET A 588 1.51 -8.88 -6.67
C MET A 588 2.88 -9.50 -6.31
N SER A 589 3.93 -9.23 -7.10
CA SER A 589 5.30 -9.63 -6.75
C SER A 589 5.75 -8.99 -5.43
N THR A 590 5.45 -7.70 -5.26
CA THR A 590 5.73 -6.95 -4.02
C THR A 590 4.94 -7.50 -2.83
N PHE A 591 3.68 -7.86 -3.03
CA PHE A 591 2.83 -8.50 -2.03
C PHE A 591 3.45 -9.81 -1.53
N LEU A 592 3.88 -10.70 -2.43
CA LEU A 592 4.52 -11.97 -2.03
C LEU A 592 5.84 -11.74 -1.28
N ALA A 593 6.63 -10.76 -1.70
CA ALA A 593 7.88 -10.39 -1.02
C ALA A 593 7.62 -9.95 0.44
N LEU A 594 6.65 -9.03 0.61
CA LEU A 594 6.23 -8.53 1.92
C LEU A 594 5.67 -9.64 2.79
N LEU A 595 4.81 -10.49 2.23
CA LEU A 595 4.21 -11.61 2.94
C LEU A 595 5.31 -12.55 3.46
N GLY A 596 6.28 -12.93 2.61
CA GLY A 596 7.41 -13.76 3.01
C GLY A 596 8.25 -13.11 4.11
N LYS A 597 8.56 -11.80 3.99
CA LYS A 597 9.33 -11.07 4.99
C LYS A 597 8.63 -11.03 6.35
N VAL A 598 7.36 -10.63 6.37
CA VAL A 598 6.55 -10.48 7.60
C VAL A 598 6.42 -11.82 8.31
N TRP A 599 6.00 -12.87 7.59
CA TRP A 599 5.86 -14.20 8.20
C TRP A 599 7.19 -14.77 8.68
N SER A 600 8.30 -14.49 8.00
CA SER A 600 9.62 -14.96 8.47
C SER A 600 9.98 -14.33 9.82
N ILE A 601 9.66 -13.06 10.04
CA ILE A 601 9.94 -12.38 11.31
C ILE A 601 8.99 -12.88 12.39
N VAL A 602 7.71 -13.09 12.05
CA VAL A 602 6.75 -13.73 12.97
C VAL A 602 7.24 -15.11 13.39
N PHE A 603 7.72 -15.95 12.46
CA PHE A 603 8.28 -17.26 12.79
C PHE A 603 9.60 -17.18 13.57
N TYR A 604 10.40 -16.14 13.38
CA TYR A 604 11.59 -15.94 14.20
C TYR A 604 11.22 -15.72 15.68
N PHE A 605 10.20 -14.89 15.96
CA PHE A 605 9.78 -14.56 17.32
C PHE A 605 8.68 -15.47 17.91
N ALA A 606 8.07 -16.34 17.10
CA ALA A 606 6.96 -17.19 17.52
C ALA A 606 7.28 -18.05 18.75
N PRO A 607 8.44 -18.74 18.85
CA PRO A 607 8.76 -19.56 20.02
C PRO A 607 8.81 -18.75 21.32
N THR A 608 9.46 -17.59 21.29
CA THR A 608 9.69 -16.76 22.48
C THR A 608 8.46 -16.00 22.93
N LEU A 609 7.58 -15.66 21.99
CA LEU A 609 6.30 -15.00 22.29
C LEU A 609 5.17 -16.01 22.56
N GLY A 610 5.46 -17.31 22.48
CA GLY A 610 4.46 -18.36 22.67
C GLY A 610 3.37 -18.40 21.59
N LEU A 611 3.62 -17.81 20.41
CA LEU A 611 2.66 -17.79 19.31
C LEU A 611 2.38 -19.22 18.82
N PHE A 612 1.21 -19.42 18.22
CA PHE A 612 0.81 -20.71 17.65
C PHE A 612 0.91 -21.88 18.64
N TYR A 613 0.52 -21.66 19.90
CA TYR A 613 0.52 -22.69 20.95
C TYR A 613 1.93 -23.23 21.30
N MET A 614 3.01 -22.57 20.87
CA MET A 614 4.36 -23.06 21.11
C MET A 614 4.76 -23.07 22.60
N ALA A 615 4.15 -22.21 23.42
CA ALA A 615 4.40 -22.17 24.86
C ALA A 615 3.57 -23.18 25.68
N VAL A 616 2.54 -23.80 25.09
CA VAL A 616 1.63 -24.71 25.80
C VAL A 616 2.37 -25.89 26.44
N PRO A 617 3.26 -26.61 25.74
CA PRO A 617 3.94 -27.77 26.33
C PRO A 617 4.87 -27.39 27.48
N TRP A 618 5.45 -26.19 27.45
CA TRP A 618 6.22 -25.63 28.56
C TRP A 618 5.32 -25.34 29.77
N PHE A 619 4.17 -24.71 29.54
CA PHE A 619 3.23 -24.36 30.62
C PHE A 619 2.65 -25.62 31.30
N LYS A 620 2.17 -26.58 30.51
CA LYS A 620 1.64 -27.85 31.05
C LYS A 620 2.73 -28.71 31.68
N GLY A 621 3.98 -28.59 31.21
CA GLY A 621 5.13 -29.28 31.79
C GLY A 621 5.49 -28.84 33.22
N ARG A 622 5.04 -27.65 33.66
CA ARG A 622 5.25 -27.15 35.02
C ARG A 622 4.27 -27.71 36.05
N ILE A 623 3.19 -28.36 35.62
CA ILE A 623 2.24 -28.98 36.54
C ILE A 623 2.95 -30.20 37.15
N PRO A 624 3.25 -30.19 38.46
CA PRO A 624 4.12 -31.18 39.06
C PRO A 624 3.41 -32.54 39.13
N PHE A 625 3.69 -33.42 38.17
CA PHE A 625 3.28 -34.83 38.25
C PHE A 625 4.02 -35.59 39.37
N ALA A 626 5.06 -35.01 39.98
CA ALA A 626 5.90 -35.69 40.95
C ALA A 626 5.22 -35.88 42.32
N GLU A 627 4.33 -34.97 42.74
CA GLU A 627 3.66 -35.08 44.05
C GLU A 627 2.62 -36.22 44.07
N ASP A 628 1.95 -36.47 42.95
CA ASP A 628 0.88 -37.48 42.89
C ASP A 628 1.38 -38.93 42.82
N PHE A 629 2.63 -39.17 42.36
CA PHE A 629 3.08 -40.52 42.03
C PHE A 629 4.18 -41.10 42.94
N ASN A 630 4.70 -40.33 43.91
CA ASN A 630 5.68 -40.81 44.91
C ASN A 630 6.86 -41.61 44.29
N ILE A 631 7.27 -41.24 43.07
CA ILE A 631 8.33 -41.94 42.32
C ILE A 631 9.68 -41.40 42.79
N SER A 632 10.55 -42.29 43.27
CA SER A 632 11.88 -41.94 43.76
C SER A 632 12.74 -41.30 42.65
N ASN A 633 13.11 -40.03 42.89
CA ASN A 633 13.79 -39.01 42.07
C ASN A 633 14.96 -39.36 41.11
N THR A 634 15.42 -40.60 40.93
CA THR A 634 16.75 -40.84 40.33
C THR A 634 16.80 -41.11 38.83
N THR A 635 15.70 -41.49 38.16
CA THR A 635 15.72 -41.78 36.71
C THR A 635 14.97 -40.77 35.84
N VAL A 636 14.09 -39.94 36.42
CA VAL A 636 13.22 -39.00 35.68
C VAL A 636 13.88 -37.63 35.43
N SER A 637 14.91 -37.29 36.20
CA SER A 637 15.59 -35.98 36.11
C SER A 637 16.37 -35.75 34.82
N SER A 638 16.75 -36.80 34.11
CA SER A 638 17.59 -36.71 32.91
C SER A 638 16.83 -36.25 31.66
N ILE A 639 15.49 -36.24 31.69
CA ILE A 639 14.71 -35.94 30.49
C ILE A 639 14.05 -34.56 30.59
N TRP A 640 13.37 -34.13 31.67
CA TRP A 640 12.76 -32.78 31.76
C TRP A 640 12.42 -32.26 33.18
N VAL A 641 13.22 -32.52 34.21
CA VAL A 641 12.90 -32.04 35.59
C VAL A 641 13.99 -31.11 36.13
N ALA A 642 14.13 -29.94 35.52
CA ALA A 642 14.29 -28.77 36.39
C ALA A 642 12.89 -28.52 36.96
N THR A 643 12.76 -28.37 38.28
CA THR A 643 11.47 -28.16 38.95
C THR A 643 10.74 -26.89 38.50
N ASP A 644 11.37 -26.04 37.66
CA ASP A 644 10.77 -24.87 37.03
C ASP A 644 11.62 -24.44 35.80
N PRO A 645 11.52 -25.11 34.63
CA PRO A 645 12.35 -24.75 33.50
C PRO A 645 11.97 -23.34 33.04
N THR A 646 12.94 -22.46 32.89
CA THR A 646 12.69 -21.13 32.33
C THR A 646 12.25 -21.27 30.86
N LEU A 647 11.42 -20.37 30.33
CA LEU A 647 11.01 -20.43 28.91
C LEU A 647 12.23 -20.45 27.98
N GLY A 648 13.31 -19.77 28.38
CA GLY A 648 14.59 -19.77 27.68
C GLY A 648 15.24 -21.15 27.57
N GLU A 649 15.05 -22.06 28.53
CA GLU A 649 15.55 -23.44 28.41
C GLU A 649 14.79 -24.21 27.33
N PHE A 650 13.49 -23.95 27.18
CA PHE A 650 12.65 -24.58 26.16
C PHE A 650 12.96 -24.05 24.76
N THR A 651 13.19 -22.75 24.62
CA THR A 651 13.54 -22.07 23.35
C THR A 651 15.05 -21.99 23.09
N LEU A 652 15.88 -22.62 23.93
CA LEU A 652 17.36 -22.50 24.08
C LEU A 652 17.89 -21.11 24.47
N ILE A 653 17.16 -20.05 24.17
CA ILE A 653 17.60 -18.68 24.30
C ILE A 653 16.43 -17.85 24.86
N SER A 654 16.70 -16.91 25.77
CA SER A 654 15.70 -16.00 26.32
C SER A 654 15.19 -15.00 25.27
N LEU A 655 13.97 -14.47 25.47
CA LEU A 655 13.37 -13.47 24.57
C LEU A 655 14.28 -12.24 24.37
N SER A 656 14.90 -11.75 25.44
CA SER A 656 15.83 -10.60 25.39
C SER A 656 17.05 -10.89 24.53
N THR A 657 17.61 -12.10 24.64
CA THR A 657 18.76 -12.51 23.83
C THR A 657 18.37 -12.73 22.35
N TYR A 658 17.20 -13.30 22.07
CA TYR A 658 16.66 -13.40 20.69
C TYR A 658 16.52 -12.03 20.03
N TYR A 659 16.01 -11.06 20.79
CA TYR A 659 15.85 -9.69 20.34
C TYR A 659 17.20 -9.02 20.07
N ILE A 660 18.18 -9.16 20.96
CA ILE A 660 19.55 -8.65 20.74
C ILE A 660 20.17 -9.28 19.48
N PHE A 661 20.02 -10.59 19.29
CA PHE A 661 20.51 -11.25 18.08
C PHE A 661 19.84 -10.70 16.83
N TYR A 662 18.52 -10.46 16.86
CA TYR A 662 17.80 -9.88 15.74
C TYR A 662 18.27 -8.45 15.42
N LEU A 663 18.49 -7.62 16.45
CA LEU A 663 19.02 -6.26 16.30
C LEU A 663 20.44 -6.24 15.72
N ILE A 664 21.28 -7.22 16.00
CA ILE A 664 22.61 -7.37 15.40
C ILE A 664 22.50 -7.92 13.97
N PHE A 665 21.55 -8.83 13.76
CA PHE A 665 21.34 -9.51 12.49
C PHE A 665 20.86 -8.56 11.39
N VAL A 666 20.01 -7.58 11.70
CA VAL A 666 19.53 -6.61 10.69
C VAL A 666 20.67 -5.76 10.08
N PRO A 667 21.53 -5.06 10.84
CA PRO A 667 22.70 -4.37 10.30
C PRO A 667 23.68 -5.31 9.58
N TRP A 668 23.84 -6.53 10.09
CA TRP A 668 24.67 -7.54 9.43
C TRP A 668 24.12 -7.91 8.05
N GLN A 669 22.80 -8.07 7.90
CA GLN A 669 22.16 -8.26 6.59
C GLN A 669 22.43 -7.08 5.65
N CYS A 670 22.36 -5.83 6.15
CA CYS A 670 22.69 -4.65 5.34
C CYS A 670 24.11 -4.75 4.77
N VAL A 671 25.09 -5.09 5.61
CA VAL A 671 26.49 -5.21 5.22
C VAL A 671 26.67 -6.35 4.22
N LEU A 672 26.08 -7.52 4.49
CA LEU A 672 26.15 -8.65 3.58
C LEU A 672 25.54 -8.31 2.22
N LEU A 673 24.38 -7.65 2.20
CA LEU A 673 23.69 -7.27 0.98
C LEU A 673 24.46 -6.21 0.19
N TYR A 674 25.06 -5.24 0.88
CA TYR A 674 25.97 -4.27 0.26
C TYR A 674 27.15 -4.98 -0.40
N MET A 675 27.78 -5.94 0.29
CA MET A 675 28.90 -6.73 -0.25
C MET A 675 28.47 -7.53 -1.48
N VAL A 676 27.37 -8.28 -1.38
CA VAL A 676 26.80 -9.07 -2.49
C VAL A 676 26.57 -8.20 -3.72
N LYS A 677 25.91 -7.04 -3.57
CA LYS A 677 25.68 -6.12 -4.71
C LYS A 677 26.98 -5.48 -5.22
N GLN A 678 27.90 -5.10 -4.34
CA GLN A 678 29.18 -4.48 -4.73
C GLN A 678 30.06 -5.44 -5.56
N PHE A 679 30.00 -6.74 -5.31
CA PHE A 679 30.75 -7.74 -6.07
C PHE A 679 30.01 -8.25 -7.31
N LEU A 680 28.70 -8.51 -7.21
CA LEU A 680 27.95 -9.23 -8.25
C LEU A 680 27.15 -8.32 -9.20
N VAL A 681 26.86 -7.07 -8.83
CA VAL A 681 26.02 -6.16 -9.64
C VAL A 681 26.86 -5.04 -10.26
N PRO A 682 27.14 -5.08 -11.57
CA PRO A 682 28.02 -4.10 -12.22
C PRO A 682 27.51 -2.65 -12.12
N ALA A 683 26.19 -2.43 -12.26
CA ALA A 683 25.57 -1.11 -12.16
C ALA A 683 25.76 -0.49 -10.77
N PHE A 684 25.51 -1.28 -9.72
CA PHE A 684 25.73 -0.89 -8.33
C PHE A 684 27.21 -0.57 -8.08
N ARG A 685 28.15 -1.40 -8.57
CA ARG A 685 29.59 -1.16 -8.41
C ARG A 685 30.03 0.16 -9.05
N LYS A 686 29.58 0.43 -10.29
CA LYS A 686 29.96 1.60 -11.09
C LYS A 686 29.38 2.93 -10.57
N SER A 687 28.27 2.91 -9.83
CA SER A 687 27.70 4.14 -9.25
C SER A 687 28.67 4.79 -8.25
N SER A 688 28.83 6.12 -8.33
CA SER A 688 29.69 6.92 -7.44
C SER A 688 28.97 7.38 -6.15
N GLY A 689 27.64 7.44 -6.16
CA GLY A 689 26.84 7.99 -5.05
C GLY A 689 26.70 7.04 -3.87
N ARG A 690 27.49 7.23 -2.81
CA ARG A 690 27.43 6.41 -1.59
C ARG A 690 26.07 6.47 -0.88
N SER A 691 25.45 7.65 -0.82
CA SER A 691 24.12 7.86 -0.23
C SER A 691 23.03 7.11 -1.00
N LYS A 692 23.03 7.21 -2.34
CA LYS A 692 22.12 6.46 -3.21
C LYS A 692 22.29 4.94 -3.05
N LYS A 693 23.53 4.46 -2.94
CA LYS A 693 23.81 3.04 -2.64
C LYS A 693 23.25 2.63 -1.28
N LEU A 694 23.49 3.43 -0.23
CA LEU A 694 23.02 3.13 1.11
C LEU A 694 21.48 3.09 1.16
N LEU A 695 20.82 4.11 0.60
CA LEU A 695 19.35 4.17 0.50
C LEU A 695 18.80 2.94 -0.24
N HIS A 696 19.45 2.57 -1.35
CA HIS A 696 19.08 1.37 -2.10
C HIS A 696 19.21 0.10 -1.26
N ILE A 697 20.30 -0.07 -0.50
CA ILE A 697 20.49 -1.23 0.37
C ILE A 697 19.45 -1.28 1.48
N VAL A 698 19.14 -0.15 2.11
CA VAL A 698 18.09 -0.06 3.14
C VAL A 698 16.74 -0.46 2.57
N SER A 699 16.39 0.04 1.37
CA SER A 699 15.19 -0.40 0.65
C SER A 699 15.23 -1.90 0.32
N CYS A 700 16.40 -2.39 -0.05
CA CYS A 700 16.62 -3.80 -0.35
C CYS A 700 16.53 -4.73 0.86
N LEU A 701 16.51 -4.25 2.11
CA LEU A 701 16.32 -5.14 3.27
C LEU A 701 14.92 -5.74 3.32
N ASN A 702 13.98 -5.00 2.74
CA ASN A 702 12.55 -5.26 2.83
C ASN A 702 11.99 -5.76 1.51
N PHE A 703 12.51 -5.24 0.39
CA PHE A 703 12.05 -5.58 -0.95
C PHE A 703 13.22 -6.05 -1.81
N PRO A 704 13.08 -7.13 -2.61
CA PRO A 704 14.10 -7.48 -3.58
C PRO A 704 14.05 -6.51 -4.77
N SER A 705 14.72 -5.36 -4.61
CA SER A 705 14.77 -4.31 -5.64
C SER A 705 16.10 -4.32 -6.41
N ILE A 706 15.99 -3.94 -7.68
CA ILE A 706 17.12 -3.73 -8.59
C ILE A 706 17.65 -2.32 -8.47
N PHE A 707 18.96 -2.15 -8.68
CA PHE A 707 19.61 -0.85 -8.51
C PHE A 707 19.30 0.12 -9.66
N GLU A 708 19.35 -0.38 -10.89
CA GLU A 708 19.11 0.36 -12.12
C GLU A 708 18.34 -0.58 -13.06
N ASP A 709 17.22 -0.12 -13.63
CA ASP A 709 16.48 -0.94 -14.58
C ASP A 709 17.12 -0.89 -15.99
N TRP A 710 16.84 -1.91 -16.81
CA TRP A 710 17.53 -2.14 -18.09
C TRP A 710 17.18 -1.07 -19.14
N ASP A 711 16.08 -0.36 -18.93
CA ASP A 711 15.53 0.68 -19.80
C ASP A 711 15.80 2.11 -19.33
N GLU A 712 16.46 2.32 -18.18
CA GLU A 712 16.75 3.68 -17.67
C GLU A 712 17.74 4.44 -18.57
N LYS A 713 18.69 3.74 -19.19
CA LYS A 713 19.63 4.33 -20.15
C LYS A 713 19.15 4.09 -21.58
N CYS A 714 19.13 5.14 -22.39
CA CYS A 714 18.88 5.01 -23.82
C CYS A 714 20.10 4.38 -24.53
N SER A 715 19.85 3.56 -25.55
CA SER A 715 20.88 3.03 -26.46
C SER A 715 20.23 2.77 -27.81
N GLU A 716 20.91 3.12 -28.90
CA GLU A 716 20.48 2.77 -30.26
C GLU A 716 20.71 1.28 -30.55
N ASN A 717 21.63 0.63 -29.82
CA ASN A 717 21.98 -0.77 -30.05
C ASN A 717 21.10 -1.71 -29.22
N VAL A 718 20.27 -2.50 -29.91
CA VAL A 718 19.39 -3.49 -29.28
C VAL A 718 20.16 -4.55 -28.50
N GLN A 719 21.38 -4.89 -28.92
CA GLN A 719 22.22 -5.84 -28.19
C GLN A 719 22.59 -5.32 -26.79
N GLU A 720 22.76 -4.01 -26.64
CA GLU A 720 23.04 -3.41 -25.33
C GLU A 720 21.83 -3.51 -24.40
N TYR A 721 20.60 -3.38 -24.92
CA TYR A 721 19.39 -3.63 -24.14
C TYR A 721 19.28 -5.09 -23.68
N ASP A 722 19.62 -6.04 -24.54
CA ASP A 722 19.63 -7.47 -24.19
C ASP A 722 20.67 -7.79 -23.10
N ASP A 723 21.89 -7.23 -23.21
CA ASP A 723 22.93 -7.40 -22.19
C ASP A 723 22.52 -6.76 -20.85
N ARG A 724 21.95 -5.56 -20.86
CA ARG A 724 21.44 -4.91 -19.65
C ARG A 724 20.27 -5.70 -19.05
N TRP A 725 19.38 -6.21 -19.89
CA TRP A 725 18.27 -7.07 -19.47
C TRP A 725 18.76 -8.33 -18.76
N LYS A 726 19.74 -9.04 -19.33
CA LYS A 726 20.36 -10.23 -18.69
C LYS A 726 20.95 -9.89 -17.32
N ASN A 727 21.62 -8.75 -17.20
CA ASN A 727 22.18 -8.28 -15.94
C ASN A 727 21.10 -7.94 -14.90
N VAL A 728 20.04 -7.24 -15.30
CA VAL A 728 18.91 -6.89 -14.42
C VAL A 728 18.13 -8.13 -13.99
N TRP A 729 17.90 -9.06 -14.91
CA TRP A 729 17.28 -10.34 -14.61
C TRP A 729 18.10 -11.14 -13.59
N PHE A 730 19.42 -11.22 -13.80
CA PHE A 730 20.34 -11.85 -12.85
C PHE A 730 20.30 -11.16 -11.48
N GLU A 731 20.31 -9.82 -11.42
CA GLU A 731 20.17 -9.08 -10.17
C GLU A 731 18.85 -9.42 -9.46
N HIS A 732 17.73 -9.48 -10.19
CA HIS A 732 16.44 -9.87 -9.63
C HIS A 732 16.48 -11.29 -9.04
N GLN A 733 17.07 -12.25 -9.75
CA GLN A 733 17.20 -13.63 -9.25
C GLN A 733 18.06 -13.68 -7.99
N LEU A 734 19.19 -12.99 -7.99
CA LEU A 734 20.09 -12.89 -6.85
C LEU A 734 19.37 -12.30 -5.64
N MET A 735 18.57 -11.24 -5.84
CA MET A 735 17.82 -10.60 -4.77
C MET A 735 16.71 -11.50 -4.23
N ILE A 736 15.89 -12.12 -5.08
CA ILE A 736 14.83 -13.03 -4.64
C ILE A 736 15.42 -14.23 -3.88
N PHE A 737 16.53 -14.78 -4.38
CA PHE A 737 17.24 -15.86 -3.71
C PHE A 737 17.79 -15.43 -2.34
N PHE A 738 18.43 -14.27 -2.26
CA PHE A 738 18.96 -13.72 -1.01
C PHE A 738 17.86 -13.56 0.05
N HIS A 739 16.73 -12.94 -0.32
CA HIS A 739 15.59 -12.81 0.59
C HIS A 739 14.98 -14.16 0.97
N GLY A 740 14.84 -15.08 0.03
CA GLY A 740 14.37 -16.44 0.29
C GLY A 740 15.25 -17.16 1.32
N ALA A 741 16.58 -17.06 1.18
CA ALA A 741 17.53 -17.66 2.10
C ALA A 741 17.46 -17.04 3.51
N ILE A 742 17.39 -15.71 3.62
CA ILE A 742 17.23 -15.02 4.91
C ILE A 742 15.89 -15.37 5.56
N ASN A 743 14.80 -15.44 4.79
CA ASN A 743 13.48 -15.81 5.31
C ASN A 743 13.47 -17.27 5.81
N VAL A 744 14.16 -18.18 5.13
CA VAL A 744 14.35 -19.57 5.60
C VAL A 744 15.19 -19.61 6.88
N LEU A 745 16.26 -18.83 6.96
CA LEU A 745 17.09 -18.74 8.17
C LEU A 745 16.30 -18.24 9.38
N ASN A 746 15.39 -17.27 9.17
CA ASN A 746 14.48 -16.79 10.21
C ASN A 746 13.50 -17.85 10.73
N CYS A 747 13.26 -18.95 10.00
CA CYS A 747 12.38 -20.02 10.45
C CYS A 747 13.08 -21.01 11.41
N VAL A 748 14.41 -20.95 11.55
CA VAL A 748 15.18 -21.89 12.38
C VAL A 748 14.66 -21.99 13.83
N PRO A 749 14.37 -20.88 14.55
CA PRO A 749 13.83 -20.95 15.91
C PRO A 749 12.49 -21.69 15.99
N THR A 750 11.58 -21.39 15.07
CA THR A 750 10.26 -22.06 14.96
C THR A 750 10.39 -23.54 14.68
N VAL A 751 11.25 -23.93 13.73
CA VAL A 751 11.46 -25.36 13.40
C VAL A 751 12.06 -26.10 14.58
N PHE A 752 13.06 -25.51 15.24
CA PHE A 752 13.68 -26.10 16.42
C PHE A 752 12.65 -26.32 17.54
N CYS A 753 11.90 -25.28 17.91
CA CYS A 753 10.87 -25.36 18.93
C CYS A 753 9.80 -26.41 18.57
N SER A 754 9.35 -26.43 17.31
CA SER A 754 8.38 -27.40 16.83
C SER A 754 8.89 -28.84 16.98
N VAL A 755 10.15 -29.12 16.64
CA VAL A 755 10.76 -30.44 16.84
C VAL A 755 10.79 -30.83 18.33
N GLN A 756 11.09 -29.89 19.25
CA GLN A 756 11.04 -30.16 20.68
C GLN A 756 9.62 -30.54 21.16
N ILE A 757 8.60 -29.84 20.66
CA ILE A 757 7.19 -30.15 20.95
C ILE A 757 6.84 -31.57 20.47
N LEU A 758 7.26 -31.93 19.26
CA LEU A 758 7.01 -33.27 18.69
C LEU A 758 7.72 -34.37 19.50
N CYS A 759 8.99 -34.16 19.86
CA CYS A 759 9.77 -35.09 20.69
C CYS A 759 9.12 -35.29 22.06
N ARG A 760 8.68 -34.20 22.70
CA ARG A 760 7.96 -34.26 23.98
C ARG A 760 6.65 -35.02 23.86
N HIS A 761 5.85 -34.74 22.83
CA HIS A 761 4.58 -35.42 22.61
C HIS A 761 4.77 -36.93 22.41
N GLN A 762 5.77 -37.33 21.60
CA GLN A 762 6.15 -38.72 21.39
C GLN A 762 6.57 -39.39 22.71
N TYR A 763 7.36 -38.69 23.53
CA TYR A 763 7.79 -39.18 24.84
C TYR A 763 6.61 -39.40 25.80
N LEU A 764 5.66 -38.47 25.86
CA LEU A 764 4.43 -38.62 26.66
C LEU A 764 3.65 -39.85 26.22
N LEU A 765 3.43 -40.04 24.91
CA LEU A 765 2.75 -41.22 24.35
C LEU A 765 3.45 -42.55 24.67
N GLN A 766 4.79 -42.56 24.74
CA GLN A 766 5.57 -43.75 25.11
C GLN A 766 5.60 -43.97 26.63
N SER A 767 5.37 -42.91 27.40
CA SER A 767 5.29 -42.93 28.84
C SER A 767 3.87 -43.30 29.29
N TRP A 768 3.68 -43.51 30.60
CA TRP A 768 2.36 -43.74 31.19
C TRP A 768 1.49 -42.47 31.28
N PHE A 769 1.94 -41.34 30.70
CA PHE A 769 1.28 -40.05 30.78
C PHE A 769 0.54 -39.74 29.48
N GLN A 770 -0.78 -39.57 29.54
CA GLN A 770 -1.55 -39.15 28.37
C GLN A 770 -1.33 -37.65 28.11
N PRO A 771 -0.95 -37.23 26.88
CA PRO A 771 -0.87 -35.82 26.53
C PRO A 771 -2.22 -35.13 26.75
N THR A 772 -2.20 -33.90 27.26
CA THR A 772 -3.42 -33.09 27.35
C THR A 772 -3.97 -32.74 25.97
N GLN A 773 -5.26 -32.40 25.87
CA GLN A 773 -5.87 -31.97 24.61
C GLN A 773 -5.16 -30.74 24.02
N GLU A 774 -4.72 -29.80 24.86
CA GLU A 774 -3.97 -28.62 24.44
C GLU A 774 -2.57 -28.99 23.91
N GLU A 775 -1.85 -29.92 24.56
CA GLU A 775 -0.57 -30.43 24.06
C GLU A 775 -0.72 -31.19 22.73
N HIS A 776 -1.86 -31.88 22.54
CA HIS A 776 -2.17 -32.51 21.26
C HIS A 776 -2.42 -31.47 20.16
N SER A 777 -3.15 -30.40 20.45
CA SER A 777 -3.32 -29.26 19.53
C SER A 777 -1.99 -28.59 19.21
N ALA A 778 -1.14 -28.36 20.21
CA ALA A 778 0.20 -27.80 20.02
C ALA A 778 1.08 -28.71 19.13
N MET A 779 0.96 -30.03 19.25
CA MET A 779 1.64 -30.99 18.39
C MET A 779 1.20 -30.89 16.92
N ILE A 780 -0.10 -30.75 16.65
CA ILE A 780 -0.63 -30.58 15.28
C ILE A 780 -0.06 -29.29 14.65
N VAL A 781 -0.08 -28.21 15.42
CA VAL A 781 0.43 -26.90 14.96
C VAL A 781 1.95 -26.96 14.74
N ALA A 782 2.70 -27.57 15.65
CA ALA A 782 4.14 -27.81 15.50
C ALA A 782 4.45 -28.60 14.22
N TRP A 783 3.66 -29.63 13.89
CA TRP A 783 3.81 -30.39 12.65
C TRP A 783 3.69 -29.52 11.40
N ILE A 784 2.73 -28.59 11.37
CA ILE A 784 2.56 -27.64 10.26
C ILE A 784 3.77 -26.68 10.20
N LEU A 785 4.21 -26.17 11.35
CA LEU A 785 5.26 -25.16 11.45
C LEU A 785 6.67 -25.69 11.13
N VAL A 786 6.92 -27.00 11.25
CA VAL A 786 8.14 -27.64 10.72
C VAL A 786 8.30 -27.40 9.21
N PHE A 787 7.19 -27.24 8.46
CA PHE A 787 7.22 -26.96 7.02
C PHE A 787 7.32 -25.47 6.67
N SER A 788 7.46 -24.57 7.65
CA SER A 788 7.63 -23.14 7.41
C SER A 788 8.78 -22.77 6.47
N PRO A 789 9.95 -23.45 6.44
CA PRO A 789 11.00 -23.18 5.46
C PRO A 789 10.55 -23.46 4.01
N ILE A 790 9.79 -24.55 3.80
CA ILE A 790 9.26 -24.90 2.48
C ILE A 790 8.26 -23.83 2.03
N TYR A 791 7.40 -23.36 2.94
CA TYR A 791 6.50 -22.25 2.66
C TYR A 791 7.26 -20.99 2.19
N MET A 792 8.36 -20.62 2.84
CA MET A 792 9.19 -19.48 2.41
C MET A 792 9.81 -19.69 1.01
N LEU A 793 10.26 -20.90 0.69
CA LEU A 793 10.79 -21.24 -0.64
C LEU A 793 9.70 -21.18 -1.72
N VAL A 794 8.49 -21.63 -1.41
CA VAL A 794 7.33 -21.54 -2.32
C VAL A 794 6.99 -20.08 -2.60
N LEU A 795 6.96 -19.21 -1.58
CA LEU A 795 6.72 -17.78 -1.79
C LEU A 795 7.79 -17.14 -2.68
N ALA A 796 9.07 -17.43 -2.44
CA ALA A 796 10.17 -16.93 -3.27
C ALA A 796 10.08 -17.44 -4.72
N TYR A 797 9.68 -18.70 -4.92
CA TYR A 797 9.46 -19.27 -6.26
C TYR A 797 8.28 -18.62 -6.99
N LEU A 798 7.14 -18.44 -6.31
CA LEU A 798 5.98 -17.76 -6.88
C LEU A 798 6.33 -16.31 -7.24
N GLN A 799 7.05 -15.62 -6.36
CA GLN A 799 7.54 -14.28 -6.63
C GLN A 799 8.42 -14.23 -7.89
N ARG A 800 9.36 -15.17 -8.03
CA ARG A 800 10.21 -15.33 -9.23
C ARG A 800 9.37 -15.50 -10.50
N LYS A 801 8.30 -16.30 -10.46
CA LYS A 801 7.42 -16.52 -11.62
C LYS A 801 6.62 -15.27 -11.97
N ILE A 802 6.08 -14.56 -10.98
CA ILE A 802 5.32 -13.32 -11.23
C ILE A 802 6.21 -12.23 -11.81
N ILE A 803 7.43 -12.04 -11.29
CA ILE A 803 8.35 -11.04 -11.86
C ILE A 803 8.78 -11.40 -13.29
N LEU A 804 8.91 -12.70 -13.62
CA LEU A 804 9.14 -13.15 -14.99
C LEU A 804 7.97 -12.77 -15.91
N VAL A 805 6.74 -13.00 -15.46
CA VAL A 805 5.53 -12.64 -16.22
C VAL A 805 5.40 -11.12 -16.37
N TYR A 806 5.77 -10.36 -15.33
CA TYR A 806 5.91 -8.92 -15.40
C TYR A 806 6.87 -8.53 -16.52
N TYR A 807 8.12 -9.00 -16.54
CA TYR A 807 9.05 -8.58 -17.59
C TYR A 807 8.68 -9.05 -19.00
N LYS A 808 8.14 -10.27 -19.13
CA LYS A 808 7.72 -10.80 -20.45
C LYS A 808 6.50 -10.10 -21.02
N SER A 809 5.56 -9.67 -20.18
CA SER A 809 4.22 -9.27 -20.67
C SER A 809 3.61 -8.04 -20.01
N GLY A 810 4.08 -7.69 -18.81
CA GLY A 810 3.61 -6.53 -18.06
C GLY A 810 4.54 -5.33 -18.19
N HIS A 811 5.82 -5.51 -18.52
CA HIS A 811 6.77 -4.42 -18.61
C HIS A 811 6.41 -3.54 -19.82
N PRO A 812 6.40 -2.21 -19.67
CA PRO A 812 6.00 -1.28 -20.72
C PRO A 812 6.73 -1.52 -22.05
N TRP A 813 8.04 -1.76 -21.94
CA TRP A 813 8.93 -2.03 -23.07
C TRP A 813 9.08 -3.52 -23.44
N SER A 814 8.17 -4.40 -23.00
CA SER A 814 8.23 -5.84 -23.34
C SER A 814 8.18 -6.09 -24.86
N ARG A 815 7.58 -5.17 -25.63
CA ARG A 815 7.49 -5.21 -27.10
C ARG A 815 8.86 -5.22 -27.80
N ILE A 816 9.85 -4.54 -27.22
CA ILE A 816 11.23 -4.51 -27.75
C ILE A 816 11.82 -5.93 -27.76
N PHE A 817 11.53 -6.74 -26.74
CA PHE A 817 12.06 -8.12 -26.66
C PHE A 817 11.30 -9.13 -27.50
N VAL A 818 9.98 -8.99 -27.64
CA VAL A 818 9.17 -9.93 -28.43
C VAL A 818 9.57 -9.93 -29.91
N LYS A 819 10.09 -8.80 -30.40
CA LYS A 819 10.44 -8.59 -31.82
C LYS A 819 11.89 -8.94 -32.16
N LEU A 820 12.72 -9.28 -31.17
CA LEU A 820 14.08 -9.75 -31.45
C LEU A 820 14.00 -11.11 -32.16
N PRO A 821 14.61 -11.28 -33.34
CA PRO A 821 14.56 -12.54 -34.07
C PRO A 821 15.18 -13.64 -33.21
N SER A 822 14.33 -14.58 -32.78
CA SER A 822 14.69 -15.72 -31.93
C SER A 822 15.83 -16.58 -32.49
N ASN A 823 16.11 -16.46 -33.79
CA ASN A 823 17.19 -17.16 -34.49
C ASN A 823 18.62 -16.74 -34.06
N GLN A 824 18.77 -15.78 -33.14
CA GLN A 824 20.07 -15.43 -32.54
C GLN A 824 20.09 -15.51 -31.01
N ALA A 825 19.03 -15.99 -30.35
CA ALA A 825 18.97 -16.06 -28.89
C ALA A 825 19.41 -17.45 -28.37
N PRO A 826 20.55 -17.57 -27.65
CA PRO A 826 21.00 -18.83 -27.04
C PRO A 826 20.26 -19.18 -25.74
N MET A 827 19.02 -18.70 -25.52
CA MET A 827 18.37 -18.74 -24.21
C MET A 827 17.69 -20.07 -23.83
N GLU A 828 17.55 -21.04 -24.74
CA GLU A 828 16.97 -22.36 -24.41
C GLU A 828 18.00 -23.45 -24.06
N SER A 829 19.31 -23.17 -24.10
CA SER A 829 20.34 -24.19 -23.81
C SER A 829 20.88 -24.20 -22.36
N MET A 830 20.35 -23.38 -21.45
CA MET A 830 20.77 -23.41 -20.03
C MET A 830 20.03 -24.44 -19.16
N GLU A 831 19.07 -25.19 -19.71
CA GLU A 831 18.49 -26.36 -19.04
C GLU A 831 18.96 -27.66 -19.73
N GLY A 832 20.20 -28.04 -19.45
CA GLY A 832 20.63 -29.45 -19.52
C GLY A 832 21.34 -29.89 -20.79
N GLU A 833 22.65 -29.65 -20.88
CA GLU A 833 23.53 -30.62 -21.54
C GLU A 833 24.94 -30.58 -20.92
N ASN A 834 25.22 -31.57 -20.07
CA ASN A 834 26.59 -31.91 -19.65
C ASN A 834 27.33 -32.47 -20.88
N ILE A 835 27.86 -31.59 -21.73
CA ILE A 835 28.79 -32.02 -22.79
C ILE A 835 30.20 -32.04 -22.19
N HIS A 836 30.69 -33.26 -22.02
CA HIS A 836 32.10 -33.57 -21.76
C HIS A 836 33.01 -32.89 -22.79
N PRO A 837 34.11 -32.23 -22.38
CA PRO A 837 35.13 -31.81 -23.32
C PRO A 837 35.93 -33.03 -23.77
N THR A 838 35.62 -33.58 -24.95
CA THR A 838 36.56 -34.44 -25.67
C THR A 838 37.66 -33.56 -26.27
N ALA A 839 38.84 -33.65 -25.67
CA ALA A 839 40.08 -33.17 -26.24
C ALA A 839 40.28 -33.77 -27.64
N SER A 840 40.37 -32.92 -28.66
CA SER A 840 40.99 -33.28 -29.93
C SER A 840 42.24 -32.41 -30.12
N THR A 841 43.32 -33.15 -30.32
CA THR A 841 44.70 -32.78 -30.45
C THR A 841 44.94 -31.90 -31.68
N GLU A 842 45.56 -30.74 -31.47
CA GLU A 842 46.26 -29.98 -32.52
C GLU A 842 47.53 -30.73 -32.97
N GLN A 843 47.64 -31.01 -34.26
CA GLN A 843 48.93 -31.21 -34.94
C GLN A 843 48.88 -30.59 -36.35
N GLY A 844 49.81 -29.66 -36.59
CA GLY A 844 50.30 -29.27 -37.92
C GLY A 844 49.43 -28.27 -38.69
N LEU A 845 49.95 -27.34 -39.50
CA LEU A 845 51.30 -27.09 -40.02
C LEU A 845 51.32 -25.64 -40.55
N THR A 846 52.42 -24.94 -40.29
CA THR A 846 53.11 -23.93 -41.11
C THR A 846 52.37 -23.14 -42.21
N GLY A 847 52.44 -21.81 -42.09
CA GLY A 847 52.99 -20.96 -43.15
C GLY A 847 52.00 -20.18 -44.00
N ILE A 848 52.07 -18.84 -43.95
CA ILE A 848 52.63 -17.98 -45.02
C ILE A 848 52.28 -16.51 -44.73
N ASN A 849 53.32 -15.67 -44.75
CA ASN A 849 53.31 -14.21 -44.87
C ASN A 849 52.37 -13.71 -45.98
N VAL A 850 51.70 -12.57 -45.79
CA VAL A 850 51.80 -11.39 -46.68
C VAL A 850 51.26 -10.16 -45.93
N GLN A 851 52.05 -9.08 -45.94
CA GLN A 851 51.65 -7.71 -45.59
C GLN A 851 50.71 -7.11 -46.66
N SER A 852 49.69 -6.39 -46.21
CA SER A 852 49.41 -5.00 -46.63
C SER A 852 48.38 -4.40 -45.70
#